data_AF-A0A7C7NUY7-F1
#
_entry.id   AF-A0A7C7NUY7-F1
#
_cell.length_a   1.000
_cell.length_b   1.000
_cell.length_c   1.000
_cell.angle_alpha   90.00
_cell.angle_beta   90.00
_cell.angle_gamma   90.00
#
_symmetry.space_group_name_H-M   'P 1'
#
loop_
_entity.id
_entity.type
_entity.pdbx_description
1 polymer ?
#
loop_
_entity_poly.entity_id
_entity_poly.type
_entity_poly.pdbx_seq_one_letter_code
_entity_poly.pdbx_strand_id
1 'polypeptide(L)'
;MNKAGYTRIPDGLQGISSIINFFIDSSNQKLHKPNELDYPSNINVVKKAIEALMAEKTEKNLRYIEYEKAYEICDQILQQYSSKRNLVDTLISEGVLSKNCYFVEKDKYEEGVYLTYERFEDHTTVSYLLSEDLDLEEAFKEGGTLFRFVSDNHTCHENRGIIDALSIQIPEKYSRELYEFTNHLEDWGEVLIAQSFVNSLLWRKTETLHEGLHDYINNTVLQYEGPFNEFWDTMIAVSVIPNNKFNAYKLHDILFDEPMNERDEWWSASYLGHQLNGSTSVKRLIDWSWNLKDKSHISDESILLASITLSWFLCTPNRTLRDYATKALIALLQHRLHLVIELLKKFEGINDPYIYDRLFAVALGASIRATKKRELLELSEYIHATIFKDKEEVYPHILLRDYARGVIEYAHYLGIELSFDISDVQPPYTSHFFDGALSNEELEARYRIPYDSENYKEIHRGQNMILHSMTTEYGRGIGGYGDFGRYTFQSALRYWNISADMLSNKAVEWIFEKYGYDAELHGEIDGNIPYSGRGGKSMERIGKKYQWIALYEMLARVADNVTDFNERGYWRETYERHSYSGPWNPYVRDIDPTILIKDTGNVDEDVPTDFWWTNTEPIDTELSNSDWISFEGDIPDANQIISVTDGNGSDWLMLEGYPEWAEKRKLGEEKYDNPHKRMWWQVRSYLVKEEDYEGFFEWTNNQNFWGNWMPKSSDRYEMFNREYYWSPAYKFFKQEYYGGELWSTAYNGHTGGGEFEVMVTADSYMWEEEFDHSKEKTLNMLKPSQHIFENMRIEYSQRDGEFINDKGEVVCFDPSVYFDSKQFLLVRKDEFLSYLKEHKLKLVWTIIGEKQVIGGSLSRTNEDEYRLME
;
A
#
# COMPACT_ATOMS: atom_id res chain seq x y z
N MET A 1 -16.78 5.86 -27.17
CA MET A 1 -17.58 4.77 -26.56
C MET A 1 -19.08 5.02 -26.65
N ASN A 2 -19.63 6.02 -25.95
CA ASN A 2 -21.08 6.32 -26.00
C ASN A 2 -21.62 6.55 -27.43
N LYS A 3 -20.80 7.15 -28.31
CA LYS A 3 -21.14 7.37 -29.74
C LYS A 3 -21.41 6.07 -30.52
N ALA A 4 -20.77 4.96 -30.13
CA ALA A 4 -20.94 3.64 -30.72
C ALA A 4 -21.81 2.70 -29.86
N GLY A 5 -22.52 3.23 -28.86
CA GLY A 5 -23.41 2.45 -27.99
C GLY A 5 -22.70 1.60 -26.92
N TYR A 6 -21.39 1.76 -26.75
CA TYR A 6 -20.62 1.04 -25.73
C TYR A 6 -20.54 1.83 -24.42
N THR A 7 -20.71 1.12 -23.30
CA THR A 7 -20.49 1.64 -21.94
C THR A 7 -19.08 1.35 -21.40
N ARG A 8 -18.30 0.53 -22.09
CA ARG A 8 -16.90 0.17 -21.77
C ARG A 8 -16.07 -0.01 -23.04
N ILE A 9 -14.74 0.02 -22.92
CA ILE A 9 -13.85 -0.24 -24.07
C ILE A 9 -14.06 -1.70 -24.49
N PRO A 10 -14.31 -2.00 -25.78
CA PRO A 10 -14.47 -3.36 -26.25
C PRO A 10 -13.22 -4.22 -26.00
N ASP A 11 -13.41 -5.46 -25.57
CA ASP A 11 -12.31 -6.42 -25.42
C ASP A 11 -11.62 -6.64 -26.77
N GLY A 12 -10.28 -6.70 -26.77
CA GLY A 12 -9.48 -6.87 -27.99
C GLY A 12 -9.15 -5.60 -28.77
N LEU A 13 -9.54 -4.41 -28.28
CA LEU A 13 -9.14 -3.13 -28.86
C LEU A 13 -7.69 -2.79 -28.46
N GLN A 14 -6.74 -3.53 -29.04
CA GLN A 14 -5.30 -3.38 -28.80
C GLN A 14 -4.65 -2.51 -29.88
N GLY A 15 -3.74 -1.65 -29.44
CA GLY A 15 -2.96 -0.77 -30.28
C GLY A 15 -3.65 0.55 -30.66
N ILE A 16 -2.86 1.62 -30.76
CA ILE A 16 -3.39 2.97 -31.03
C ILE A 16 -4.04 3.09 -32.40
N SER A 17 -3.55 2.36 -33.41
CA SER A 17 -4.15 2.26 -34.73
C SER A 17 -5.60 1.77 -34.64
N SER A 18 -5.88 0.78 -33.77
CA SER A 18 -7.23 0.26 -33.53
C SER A 18 -8.13 1.27 -32.80
N ILE A 19 -7.57 2.03 -31.84
CA ILE A 19 -8.28 3.12 -31.13
C ILE A 19 -8.70 4.22 -32.08
N ILE A 20 -7.79 4.64 -32.96
CA ILE A 20 -8.04 5.66 -33.96
C ILE A 20 -9.11 5.18 -34.96
N ASN A 21 -8.96 3.97 -35.50
CA ASN A 21 -9.96 3.39 -36.41
C ASN A 21 -11.34 3.30 -35.75
N PHE A 22 -11.40 2.86 -34.50
CA PHE A 22 -12.66 2.81 -33.75
C PHE A 22 -13.28 4.20 -33.57
N PHE A 23 -12.48 5.24 -33.31
CA PHE A 23 -12.97 6.62 -33.22
C PHE A 23 -13.52 7.13 -34.57
N ILE A 24 -12.80 6.87 -35.66
CA ILE A 24 -13.23 7.22 -37.03
C ILE A 24 -14.53 6.49 -37.37
N ASP A 25 -14.59 5.18 -37.16
CA ASP A 25 -15.75 4.34 -37.45
C ASP A 25 -16.96 4.76 -36.60
N SER A 26 -16.75 5.06 -35.31
CA SER A 26 -17.80 5.58 -34.42
C SER A 26 -18.35 6.92 -34.92
N SER A 27 -17.49 7.78 -35.44
CA SER A 27 -17.89 9.07 -35.99
C SER A 27 -18.67 8.87 -37.29
N ASN A 28 -18.21 7.98 -38.18
CA ASN A 28 -18.93 7.60 -39.39
C ASN A 28 -20.32 7.00 -39.08
N GLN A 29 -20.40 6.11 -38.08
CA GLN A 29 -21.66 5.52 -37.61
C GLN A 29 -22.68 6.56 -37.13
N LYS A 30 -22.22 7.64 -36.51
CA LYS A 30 -23.10 8.73 -36.12
C LYS A 30 -23.53 9.57 -37.32
N LEU A 31 -22.58 9.93 -38.18
CA LEU A 31 -22.78 10.91 -39.25
C LEU A 31 -23.54 10.37 -40.47
N HIS A 32 -23.56 9.06 -40.70
CA HIS A 32 -24.31 8.49 -41.83
C HIS A 32 -25.84 8.57 -41.66
N LYS A 33 -26.34 8.87 -40.45
CA LYS A 33 -27.77 8.81 -40.14
C LYS A 33 -28.57 9.82 -41.01
N PRO A 34 -29.85 9.53 -41.33
CA PRO A 34 -30.65 10.39 -42.21
C PRO A 34 -30.84 11.83 -41.70
N ASN A 35 -30.80 12.02 -40.37
CA ASN A 35 -30.90 13.33 -39.72
C ASN A 35 -29.57 14.11 -39.69
N GLU A 36 -28.46 13.49 -40.10
CA GLU A 36 -27.13 14.08 -40.17
C GLU A 36 -26.73 14.28 -41.65
N LEU A 37 -25.74 13.52 -42.16
CA LEU A 37 -25.21 13.63 -43.51
C LEU A 37 -25.76 12.60 -44.50
N ASP A 38 -26.56 11.62 -44.08
CA ASP A 38 -27.36 10.74 -44.95
C ASP A 38 -26.58 10.10 -46.13
N TYR A 39 -25.44 9.46 -45.83
CA TYR A 39 -24.69 8.65 -46.79
C TYR A 39 -24.80 7.15 -46.44
N PRO A 40 -24.51 6.21 -47.36
CA PRO A 40 -24.59 4.78 -47.09
C PRO A 40 -23.69 4.35 -45.91
N SER A 41 -24.26 3.63 -44.94
CA SER A 41 -23.56 3.20 -43.71
C SER A 41 -22.30 2.37 -43.96
N ASN A 42 -22.23 1.67 -45.10
CA ASN A 42 -21.11 0.82 -45.47
C ASN A 42 -19.94 1.58 -46.11
N ILE A 43 -20.08 2.89 -46.31
CA ILE A 43 -19.02 3.74 -46.86
C ILE A 43 -18.48 4.61 -45.73
N ASN A 44 -17.17 4.50 -45.48
CA ASN A 44 -16.51 5.32 -44.48
C ASN A 44 -16.10 6.68 -45.09
N VAL A 45 -17.07 7.58 -45.18
CA VAL A 45 -16.89 8.94 -45.72
C VAL A 45 -15.95 9.75 -44.83
N VAL A 46 -16.00 9.55 -43.51
CA VAL A 46 -15.11 10.22 -42.55
C VAL A 46 -13.65 9.86 -42.81
N LYS A 47 -13.34 8.56 -42.94
CA LYS A 47 -11.99 8.08 -43.25
C LYS A 47 -11.47 8.66 -44.56
N LYS A 48 -12.28 8.60 -45.63
CA LYS A 48 -11.92 9.16 -46.95
C LYS A 48 -11.59 10.66 -46.88
N ALA A 49 -12.38 11.42 -46.12
CA ALA A 49 -12.15 12.85 -45.94
C ALA A 49 -10.83 13.12 -45.20
N ILE A 50 -10.58 12.39 -44.11
CA ILE A 50 -9.33 12.48 -43.36
C ILE A 50 -8.12 12.14 -44.25
N GLU A 51 -8.17 11.03 -44.99
CA GLU A 51 -7.09 10.62 -45.91
C GLU A 51 -6.80 11.69 -46.97
N ALA A 52 -7.83 12.28 -47.58
CA ALA A 52 -7.67 13.33 -48.59
C ALA A 52 -7.10 14.63 -48.02
N LEU A 53 -7.51 15.00 -46.80
CA LEU A 53 -6.94 16.15 -46.09
C LEU A 53 -5.47 15.90 -45.73
N MET A 54 -5.12 14.70 -45.26
CA MET A 54 -3.73 14.35 -44.95
C MET A 54 -2.84 14.32 -46.19
N ALA A 55 -3.35 13.84 -47.32
CA ALA A 55 -2.66 13.90 -48.61
C ALA A 55 -2.32 15.34 -48.98
N GLU A 56 -3.32 16.23 -48.99
CA GLU A 56 -3.13 17.66 -49.30
C GLU A 56 -2.11 18.31 -48.35
N LYS A 57 -2.20 18.02 -47.05
CA LYS A 57 -1.26 18.56 -46.04
C LYS A 57 0.16 18.06 -46.27
N THR A 58 0.34 16.76 -46.49
CA THR A 58 1.65 16.08 -46.53
C THR A 58 2.40 16.34 -47.84
N GLU A 59 1.70 16.31 -48.98
CA GLU A 59 2.29 16.54 -50.30
C GLU A 59 2.77 17.99 -50.48
N LYS A 60 2.04 18.95 -49.86
CA LYS A 60 2.36 20.38 -49.92
C LYS A 60 3.15 20.89 -48.72
N ASN A 61 3.49 20.02 -47.78
CA ASN A 61 4.22 20.35 -46.54
C ASN A 61 3.58 21.52 -45.75
N LEU A 62 2.26 21.44 -45.56
CA LEU A 62 1.46 22.48 -44.90
C LEU A 62 1.36 22.25 -43.39
N ARG A 63 1.34 23.33 -42.60
CA ARG A 63 1.10 23.26 -41.15
C ARG A 63 -0.38 23.02 -40.80
N TYR A 64 -1.29 23.58 -41.60
CA TYR A 64 -2.74 23.43 -41.52
C TYR A 64 -3.31 23.54 -42.94
N ILE A 65 -4.57 23.17 -43.12
CA ILE A 65 -5.27 23.30 -44.41
C ILE A 65 -6.21 24.50 -44.30
N GLU A 66 -6.15 25.44 -45.24
CA GLU A 66 -7.08 26.58 -45.29
C GLU A 66 -8.54 26.06 -45.28
N TYR A 67 -9.41 26.71 -44.51
CA TYR A 67 -10.79 26.27 -44.32
C TYR A 67 -11.54 26.11 -45.65
N GLU A 68 -11.40 27.08 -46.56
CA GLU A 68 -12.03 27.02 -47.88
C GLU A 68 -11.55 25.78 -48.66
N LYS A 69 -10.24 25.50 -48.61
CA LYS A 69 -9.65 24.33 -49.27
C LYS A 69 -10.13 23.02 -48.64
N ALA A 70 -10.17 22.95 -47.31
CA ALA A 70 -10.70 21.79 -46.59
C ALA A 70 -12.19 21.56 -46.95
N TYR A 71 -12.97 22.63 -47.07
CA TYR A 71 -14.37 22.56 -47.49
C TYR A 71 -14.49 21.98 -48.89
N GLU A 72 -13.72 22.47 -49.86
CA GLU A 72 -13.71 21.94 -51.23
C GLU A 72 -13.42 20.43 -51.27
N ILE A 73 -12.37 19.99 -50.58
CA ILE A 73 -11.92 18.58 -50.57
C ILE A 73 -13.00 17.68 -49.96
N CYS A 74 -13.48 18.03 -48.77
CA CYS A 74 -14.49 17.25 -48.06
C CYS A 74 -15.84 17.25 -48.78
N ASP A 75 -16.23 18.38 -49.37
CA ASP A 75 -17.48 18.48 -50.09
C ASP A 75 -17.46 17.59 -51.32
N GLN A 76 -16.39 17.60 -52.13
CA GLN A 76 -16.20 16.72 -53.30
C GLN A 76 -16.36 15.23 -52.98
N ILE A 77 -15.90 14.80 -51.80
CA ILE A 77 -16.06 13.43 -51.33
C ILE A 77 -17.51 13.15 -50.95
N LEU A 78 -18.14 14.04 -50.17
CA LEU A 78 -19.52 13.86 -49.71
C LEU A 78 -20.52 13.82 -50.87
N GLN A 79 -20.35 14.65 -51.92
CA GLN A 79 -21.32 14.72 -53.03
C GLN A 79 -21.46 13.39 -53.80
N GLN A 80 -20.46 12.50 -53.71
CA GLN A 80 -20.52 11.19 -54.36
C GLN A 80 -21.51 10.24 -53.69
N TYR A 81 -21.86 10.50 -52.42
CA TYR A 81 -22.59 9.56 -51.57
C TYR A 81 -23.81 10.17 -50.88
N SER A 82 -23.97 11.49 -50.88
CA SER A 82 -25.09 12.18 -50.25
C SER A 82 -25.46 13.48 -50.98
N SER A 83 -26.75 13.84 -50.89
CA SER A 83 -27.25 15.16 -51.29
C SER A 83 -27.04 16.26 -50.24
N LYS A 84 -26.61 15.88 -49.02
CA LYS A 84 -26.26 16.82 -47.95
C LYS A 84 -24.89 17.48 -48.24
N ARG A 85 -24.56 18.50 -47.47
CA ARG A 85 -23.35 19.32 -47.60
C ARG A 85 -22.73 19.54 -46.22
N ASN A 86 -21.59 20.24 -46.18
CA ASN A 86 -20.97 20.72 -44.95
C ASN A 86 -20.30 19.65 -44.08
N LEU A 87 -19.58 18.72 -44.72
CA LEU A 87 -18.83 17.68 -44.02
C LEU A 87 -17.78 18.27 -43.07
N VAL A 88 -17.06 19.34 -43.45
CA VAL A 88 -16.01 19.95 -42.61
C VAL A 88 -16.54 20.44 -41.28
N ASP A 89 -17.58 21.28 -41.27
CA ASP A 89 -18.18 21.76 -40.01
C ASP A 89 -18.74 20.62 -39.16
N THR A 90 -19.26 19.58 -39.81
CA THR A 90 -19.76 18.40 -39.11
C THR A 90 -18.62 17.64 -38.44
N LEU A 91 -17.48 17.46 -39.13
CA LEU A 91 -16.27 16.86 -38.56
C LEU A 91 -15.68 17.72 -37.43
N ILE A 92 -15.78 19.05 -37.53
CA ILE A 92 -15.40 19.96 -36.44
C ILE A 92 -16.32 19.76 -35.23
N SER A 93 -17.64 19.72 -35.45
CA SER A 93 -18.62 19.52 -34.37
C SER A 93 -18.49 18.16 -33.69
N GLU A 94 -18.00 17.15 -34.40
CA GLU A 94 -17.74 15.82 -33.85
C GLU A 94 -16.41 15.69 -33.11
N GLY A 95 -15.55 16.71 -33.18
CA GLY A 95 -14.20 16.70 -32.59
C GLY A 95 -13.20 15.85 -33.36
N VAL A 96 -13.43 15.65 -34.67
CA VAL A 96 -12.45 15.03 -35.58
C VAL A 96 -11.46 16.10 -36.06
N LEU A 97 -11.99 17.27 -36.44
CA LEU A 97 -11.21 18.42 -36.88
C LEU A 97 -11.34 19.58 -35.88
N SER A 98 -10.32 20.42 -35.83
CA SER A 98 -10.32 21.69 -35.12
C SER A 98 -10.13 22.83 -36.11
N LYS A 99 -10.72 24.00 -35.81
CA LYS A 99 -10.56 25.23 -36.59
C LYS A 99 -9.87 26.29 -35.74
N ASN A 100 -8.86 26.96 -36.29
CA ASN A 100 -8.16 28.06 -35.61
C ASN A 100 -7.80 29.18 -36.61
N CYS A 101 -7.48 30.37 -36.10
CA CYS A 101 -7.05 31.51 -36.92
C CYS A 101 -5.53 31.64 -36.88
N TYR A 102 -4.92 31.72 -38.07
CA TYR A 102 -3.47 31.86 -38.22
C TYR A 102 -3.14 33.22 -38.83
N PHE A 103 -2.10 33.87 -38.28
CA PHE A 103 -1.58 35.12 -38.83
C PHE A 103 -0.72 34.85 -40.05
N VAL A 104 -1.13 35.37 -41.20
CA VAL A 104 -0.38 35.25 -42.46
C VAL A 104 0.48 36.50 -42.67
N GLU A 105 -0.09 37.66 -42.35
CA GLU A 105 0.58 38.96 -42.41
C GLU A 105 0.05 39.85 -41.26
N LYS A 106 0.69 41.01 -41.05
CA LYS A 106 0.22 41.99 -40.06
C LYS A 106 -1.21 42.42 -40.42
N ASP A 107 -2.15 42.16 -39.51
CA ASP A 107 -3.59 42.41 -39.64
C ASP A 107 -4.35 41.53 -40.66
N LYS A 108 -3.74 40.43 -41.14
CA LYS A 108 -4.41 39.44 -42.01
C LYS A 108 -4.37 38.05 -41.37
N TYR A 109 -5.56 37.50 -41.13
CA TYR A 109 -5.75 36.16 -40.61
C TYR A 109 -6.37 35.27 -41.67
N GLU A 110 -6.02 33.99 -41.64
CA GLU A 110 -6.73 32.94 -42.37
C GLU A 110 -7.22 31.86 -41.41
N GLU A 111 -8.39 31.30 -41.69
CA GLU A 111 -8.92 30.17 -40.92
C GLU A 111 -8.28 28.89 -41.44
N GLY A 112 -7.63 28.15 -40.54
CA GLY A 112 -7.03 26.85 -40.82
C GLY A 112 -7.74 25.72 -40.08
N VAL A 113 -7.77 24.56 -40.71
CA VAL A 113 -8.32 23.30 -40.19
C VAL A 113 -7.22 22.27 -40.07
N TYR A 114 -7.23 21.51 -38.97
CA TYR A 114 -6.28 20.45 -38.64
C TYR A 114 -6.98 19.38 -37.79
N LEU A 115 -6.38 18.20 -37.63
CA LEU A 115 -6.95 17.16 -36.76
C LEU A 115 -6.88 17.58 -35.29
N THR A 116 -7.93 17.29 -34.52
CA THR A 116 -8.10 17.86 -33.16
C THR A 116 -6.99 17.50 -32.17
N TYR A 117 -6.34 16.36 -32.35
CA TYR A 117 -5.26 15.88 -31.48
C TYR A 117 -4.00 15.61 -32.30
N GLU A 118 -2.85 16.12 -31.84
CA GLU A 118 -1.56 15.98 -32.52
C GLU A 118 -1.19 14.51 -32.78
N ARG A 119 -1.27 13.65 -31.75
CA ARG A 119 -1.02 12.21 -31.91
C ARG A 119 -1.96 11.55 -32.93
N PHE A 120 -3.21 12.02 -33.04
CA PHE A 120 -4.13 11.51 -34.05
C PHE A 120 -3.70 11.95 -35.46
N GLU A 121 -3.20 13.19 -35.59
CA GLU A 121 -2.64 13.70 -36.84
C GLU A 121 -1.38 12.96 -37.27
N ASP A 122 -0.42 12.73 -36.37
CA ASP A 122 0.81 12.02 -36.65
C ASP A 122 0.54 10.60 -37.15
N HIS A 123 -0.31 9.86 -36.44
CA HIS A 123 -0.68 8.50 -36.83
C HIS A 123 -1.38 8.45 -38.18
N THR A 124 -2.27 9.40 -38.45
CA THR A 124 -2.98 9.45 -39.74
C THR A 124 -2.02 9.85 -40.87
N THR A 125 -1.10 10.76 -40.62
CA THR A 125 -0.03 11.16 -41.56
C THR A 125 0.84 9.97 -41.91
N VAL A 126 1.32 9.22 -40.91
CA VAL A 126 2.10 8.00 -41.13
C VAL A 126 1.29 6.94 -41.85
N SER A 127 0.01 6.76 -41.52
CA SER A 127 -0.86 5.83 -42.23
C SER A 127 -1.03 6.20 -43.71
N TYR A 128 -1.03 7.49 -44.05
CA TYR A 128 -1.03 7.96 -45.44
C TYR A 128 0.34 7.75 -46.10
N LEU A 129 1.44 8.09 -45.44
CA LEU A 129 2.80 7.87 -45.95
C LEU A 129 3.09 6.40 -46.23
N LEU A 130 2.56 5.50 -45.39
CA LEU A 130 2.64 4.05 -45.54
C LEU A 130 1.41 3.48 -46.25
N SER A 131 0.62 4.27 -47.00
CA SER A 131 -0.57 3.73 -47.68
C SER A 131 -0.21 2.83 -48.86
N GLU A 132 0.84 3.20 -49.61
CA GLU A 132 1.42 2.38 -50.67
C GLU A 132 2.42 1.35 -50.10
N ASP A 133 2.65 0.26 -50.82
CA ASP A 133 3.67 -0.72 -50.46
C ASP A 133 5.05 -0.15 -50.81
N LEU A 134 5.86 0.13 -49.80
CA LEU A 134 7.16 0.78 -49.94
C LEU A 134 8.30 -0.21 -49.75
N ASP A 135 9.35 -0.08 -50.56
CA ASP A 135 10.66 -0.63 -50.20
C ASP A 135 11.27 0.27 -49.12
N LEU A 136 11.26 -0.19 -47.87
CA LEU A 136 11.73 0.59 -46.73
C LEU A 136 13.22 0.97 -46.85
N GLU A 137 14.05 0.13 -47.45
CA GLU A 137 15.48 0.42 -47.64
C GLU A 137 15.67 1.62 -48.57
N GLU A 138 14.86 1.74 -49.63
CA GLU A 138 14.91 2.89 -50.54
C GLU A 138 14.20 4.12 -49.95
N ALA A 139 13.11 3.92 -49.19
CA ALA A 139 12.35 5.01 -48.59
C ALA A 139 13.15 5.78 -47.53
N PHE A 140 14.04 5.09 -46.81
CA PHE A 140 14.91 5.64 -45.77
C PHE A 140 16.34 5.99 -46.27
N LYS A 141 16.66 5.82 -47.55
CA LYS A 141 17.90 6.35 -48.14
C LYS A 141 17.81 7.84 -48.44
N GLU A 142 18.96 8.50 -48.58
CA GLU A 142 19.03 9.91 -48.96
C GLU A 142 18.23 10.17 -50.26
N GLY A 143 17.26 11.09 -50.20
CA GLY A 143 16.31 11.38 -51.29
C GLY A 143 15.04 10.53 -51.32
N GLY A 144 14.92 9.53 -50.44
CA GLY A 144 13.72 8.72 -50.23
C GLY A 144 12.59 9.50 -49.52
N THR A 145 11.37 8.98 -49.63
CA THR A 145 10.15 9.67 -49.15
C THR A 145 10.06 9.80 -47.63
N LEU A 146 10.69 8.88 -46.88
CA LEU A 146 10.68 8.85 -45.41
C LEU A 146 11.97 9.41 -44.80
N PHE A 147 13.08 9.45 -45.55
CA PHE A 147 14.37 9.97 -45.06
C PHE A 147 14.29 11.41 -44.53
N ARG A 148 13.41 12.25 -45.11
CA ARG A 148 13.23 13.65 -44.66
C ARG A 148 12.77 13.80 -43.20
N PHE A 149 12.29 12.73 -42.56
CA PHE A 149 11.88 12.75 -41.15
C PHE A 149 13.00 12.29 -40.21
N VAL A 150 14.07 11.68 -40.76
CA VAL A 150 15.17 11.06 -40.01
C VAL A 150 16.55 11.40 -40.59
N SER A 151 16.69 12.54 -41.28
CA SER A 151 17.94 12.88 -41.99
C SER A 151 19.11 13.18 -41.06
N ASP A 152 18.82 13.75 -39.89
CA ASP A 152 19.78 14.16 -38.88
C ASP A 152 19.09 14.32 -37.50
N ASN A 153 19.89 14.54 -36.46
CA ASN A 153 19.42 14.62 -35.07
C ASN A 153 18.41 15.75 -34.84
N HIS A 154 18.58 16.90 -35.49
CA HIS A 154 17.66 18.03 -35.33
C HIS A 154 16.31 17.74 -36.00
N THR A 155 16.36 17.21 -37.21
CA THR A 155 15.18 16.79 -37.96
C THR A 155 14.38 15.72 -37.22
N CYS A 156 15.06 14.76 -36.56
CA CYS A 156 14.38 13.76 -35.75
C CYS A 156 13.61 14.38 -34.57
N HIS A 157 14.22 15.36 -33.90
CA HIS A 157 13.57 16.07 -32.80
C HIS A 157 12.33 16.85 -33.26
N GLU A 158 12.40 17.55 -34.40
CA GLU A 158 11.25 18.28 -34.97
C GLU A 158 10.10 17.36 -35.39
N ASN A 159 10.41 16.12 -35.78
CA ASN A 159 9.44 15.14 -36.29
C ASN A 159 9.15 14.01 -35.30
N ARG A 160 9.36 14.24 -34.00
CA ARG A 160 9.23 13.20 -32.97
C ARG A 160 7.90 12.45 -33.00
N GLY A 161 6.78 13.17 -33.19
CA GLY A 161 5.44 12.55 -33.29
C GLY A 161 5.31 11.57 -34.48
N ILE A 162 5.89 11.93 -35.63
CA ILE A 162 5.94 11.06 -36.82
C ILE A 162 6.84 9.85 -36.57
N ILE A 163 7.99 10.02 -35.91
CA ILE A 163 8.90 8.92 -35.56
C ILE A 163 8.23 7.94 -34.58
N ASP A 164 7.52 8.44 -33.58
CA ASP A 164 6.76 7.62 -32.62
C ASP A 164 5.67 6.82 -33.36
N ALA A 165 4.94 7.46 -34.29
CA ALA A 165 3.93 6.80 -35.10
C ALA A 165 4.52 5.77 -36.09
N LEU A 166 5.68 6.04 -36.70
CA LEU A 166 6.43 5.09 -37.55
C LEU A 166 6.89 3.88 -36.75
N SER A 167 7.37 4.10 -35.51
CA SER A 167 7.78 3.04 -34.59
C SER A 167 6.64 2.10 -34.20
N ILE A 168 5.38 2.49 -34.43
CA ILE A 168 4.21 1.62 -34.22
C ILE A 168 3.78 0.97 -35.53
N GLN A 169 3.66 1.75 -36.60
CA GLN A 169 3.01 1.30 -37.85
C GLN A 169 3.93 0.52 -38.79
N ILE A 170 5.25 0.73 -38.77
CA ILE A 170 6.19 -0.07 -39.57
C ILE A 170 6.15 -1.55 -39.13
N PRO A 171 6.23 -1.89 -37.83
CA PRO A 171 6.07 -3.27 -37.38
C PRO A 171 4.71 -3.87 -37.76
N GLU A 172 3.63 -3.10 -37.60
CA GLU A 172 2.26 -3.55 -37.93
C GLU A 172 2.09 -3.89 -39.42
N LYS A 173 2.73 -3.13 -40.33
CA LYS A 173 2.55 -3.30 -41.78
C LYS A 173 3.60 -4.22 -42.41
N TYR A 174 4.86 -4.10 -42.01
CA TYR A 174 5.99 -4.72 -42.69
C TYR A 174 6.70 -5.81 -41.87
N SER A 175 6.37 -5.98 -40.58
CA SER A 175 7.10 -6.88 -39.67
C SER A 175 8.62 -6.59 -39.66
N ARG A 176 8.97 -5.30 -39.71
CA ARG A 176 10.32 -4.73 -39.63
C ARG A 176 10.33 -3.63 -38.57
N GLU A 177 11.48 -3.26 -38.07
CA GLU A 177 11.61 -2.21 -37.06
C GLU A 177 12.21 -0.92 -37.62
N LEU A 178 11.80 0.24 -37.10
CA LEU A 178 12.30 1.55 -37.57
C LEU A 178 13.82 1.66 -37.39
N TYR A 179 14.34 1.19 -36.26
CA TYR A 179 15.77 1.31 -35.93
C TYR A 179 16.68 0.62 -36.94
N GLU A 180 16.17 -0.37 -37.69
CA GLU A 180 16.95 -1.07 -38.72
C GLU A 180 17.35 -0.15 -39.88
N PHE A 181 16.62 0.95 -40.09
CA PHE A 181 16.80 1.89 -41.19
C PHE A 181 17.41 3.24 -40.74
N THR A 182 17.79 3.38 -39.48
CA THR A 182 18.28 4.65 -38.90
C THR A 182 19.70 4.57 -38.35
N ASN A 183 20.50 3.59 -38.81
CA ASN A 183 21.87 3.36 -38.33
C ASN A 183 22.85 4.51 -38.64
N HIS A 184 22.47 5.46 -39.50
CA HIS A 184 23.26 6.66 -39.78
C HIS A 184 23.12 7.75 -38.71
N LEU A 185 22.16 7.60 -37.78
CA LEU A 185 21.99 8.50 -36.65
C LEU A 185 22.91 8.06 -35.50
N GLU A 186 23.79 8.96 -35.06
CA GLU A 186 24.70 8.74 -33.94
C GLU A 186 24.33 9.64 -32.75
N ASP A 187 24.87 9.31 -31.57
CA ASP A 187 24.70 10.05 -30.32
C ASP A 187 23.21 10.25 -29.95
N TRP A 188 22.75 11.51 -30.00
CA TRP A 188 21.42 11.92 -29.58
C TRP A 188 20.31 11.38 -30.49
N GLY A 189 20.61 11.14 -31.77
CA GLY A 189 19.66 10.58 -32.72
C GLY A 189 19.35 9.11 -32.41
N GLU A 190 20.36 8.31 -32.07
CA GLU A 190 20.20 6.90 -31.67
C GLU A 190 19.36 6.79 -30.38
N VAL A 191 19.65 7.63 -29.38
CA VAL A 191 18.87 7.71 -28.13
C VAL A 191 17.40 8.06 -28.41
N LEU A 192 17.16 9.03 -29.29
CA LEU A 192 15.81 9.42 -29.69
C LEU A 192 15.06 8.23 -30.32
N ILE A 193 15.67 7.53 -31.28
CA ILE A 193 15.05 6.34 -31.90
C ILE A 193 14.78 5.25 -30.85
N ALA A 194 15.72 5.00 -29.93
CA ALA A 194 15.54 4.04 -28.86
C ALA A 194 14.35 4.40 -27.95
N GLN A 195 14.20 5.69 -27.57
CA GLN A 195 13.03 6.16 -26.82
C GLN A 195 11.73 6.01 -27.63
N SER A 196 11.73 6.32 -28.93
CA SER A 196 10.53 6.16 -29.77
C SER A 196 10.13 4.69 -29.87
N PHE A 197 11.11 3.79 -30.03
CA PHE A 197 10.91 2.36 -29.97
C PHE A 197 10.28 1.94 -28.64
N VAL A 198 10.84 2.34 -27.51
CA VAL A 198 10.31 2.01 -26.17
C VAL A 198 8.87 2.52 -25.99
N ASN A 199 8.64 3.80 -26.25
CA ASN A 199 7.32 4.43 -26.09
C ASN A 199 6.27 3.79 -27.01
N SER A 200 6.70 3.26 -28.17
CA SER A 200 5.81 2.55 -29.08
C SER A 200 5.28 1.24 -28.49
N LEU A 201 6.02 0.55 -27.61
CA LEU A 201 5.64 -0.77 -27.06
C LEU A 201 4.31 -0.73 -26.30
N LEU A 202 3.98 0.40 -25.66
CA LEU A 202 2.71 0.61 -24.96
C LEU A 202 1.51 0.59 -25.92
N TRP A 203 1.72 0.96 -27.18
CA TRP A 203 0.68 1.22 -28.18
C TRP A 203 0.69 0.24 -29.35
N ARG A 204 1.59 -0.75 -29.34
CA ARG A 204 1.67 -1.79 -30.37
C ARG A 204 0.64 -2.88 -30.15
N LYS A 205 0.28 -3.57 -31.23
CA LYS A 205 -0.46 -4.83 -31.13
C LYS A 205 0.47 -5.92 -30.60
N THR A 206 -0.07 -6.83 -29.81
CA THR A 206 0.72 -7.92 -29.20
C THR A 206 1.38 -8.85 -30.24
N GLU A 207 0.77 -8.99 -31.43
CA GLU A 207 1.29 -9.76 -32.57
C GLU A 207 2.58 -9.20 -33.18
N THR A 208 2.88 -7.90 -33.00
CA THR A 208 4.13 -7.31 -33.50
C THR A 208 5.29 -7.48 -32.53
N LEU A 209 5.05 -8.02 -31.33
CA LEU A 209 6.09 -8.23 -30.33
C LEU A 209 6.69 -9.63 -30.54
N HIS A 210 7.98 -9.69 -30.87
CA HIS A 210 8.68 -10.95 -31.16
C HIS A 210 10.07 -10.99 -30.51
N GLU A 211 10.68 -12.18 -30.45
CA GLU A 211 11.95 -12.37 -29.73
C GLU A 211 13.13 -11.61 -30.35
N GLY A 212 13.11 -11.31 -31.64
CA GLY A 212 14.16 -10.50 -32.30
C GLY A 212 14.34 -9.08 -31.74
N LEU A 213 13.40 -8.59 -30.92
CA LEU A 213 13.52 -7.28 -30.28
C LEU A 213 14.56 -7.24 -29.14
N HIS A 214 14.90 -8.40 -28.56
CA HIS A 214 15.80 -8.47 -27.42
C HIS A 214 17.21 -7.95 -27.74
N ASP A 215 17.71 -8.18 -28.95
CA ASP A 215 19.06 -7.75 -29.33
C ASP A 215 19.16 -6.22 -29.32
N TYR A 216 18.17 -5.52 -29.89
CA TYR A 216 18.13 -4.06 -29.86
C TYR A 216 17.92 -3.51 -28.45
N ILE A 217 17.08 -4.17 -27.65
CA ILE A 217 16.87 -3.79 -26.25
C ILE A 217 18.19 -3.86 -25.47
N ASN A 218 18.87 -5.01 -25.53
CA ASN A 218 20.09 -5.24 -24.76
C ASN A 218 21.26 -4.39 -25.26
N ASN A 219 21.45 -4.30 -26.58
CA ASN A 219 22.62 -3.64 -27.17
C ASN A 219 22.49 -2.12 -27.29
N THR A 220 21.26 -1.58 -27.27
CA THR A 220 21.01 -0.14 -27.43
C THR A 220 20.16 0.43 -26.30
N VAL A 221 18.92 -0.06 -26.09
CA VAL A 221 17.98 0.55 -25.13
C VAL A 221 18.53 0.54 -23.70
N LEU A 222 19.06 -0.59 -23.24
CA LEU A 222 19.57 -0.72 -21.87
C LEU A 222 20.93 -0.03 -21.66
N GLN A 223 21.58 0.46 -22.72
CA GLN A 223 22.88 1.14 -22.63
C GLN A 223 22.79 2.63 -22.29
N TYR A 224 21.59 3.22 -22.40
CA TYR A 224 21.36 4.64 -22.13
C TYR A 224 20.37 4.82 -20.98
N GLU A 225 20.73 5.66 -20.00
CA GLU A 225 19.94 5.87 -18.77
C GLU A 225 18.48 6.29 -19.03
N GLY A 226 18.24 7.18 -20.01
CA GLY A 226 16.88 7.62 -20.39
C GLY A 226 16.02 6.47 -20.93
N PRO A 227 16.39 5.88 -22.09
CA PRO A 227 15.72 4.69 -22.64
C PRO A 227 15.61 3.52 -21.66
N PHE A 228 16.62 3.26 -20.82
CA PHE A 228 16.58 2.24 -19.77
C PHE A 228 15.41 2.48 -18.80
N ASN A 229 15.30 3.68 -18.25
CA ASN A 229 14.24 4.02 -17.31
C ASN A 229 12.84 3.98 -17.96
N GLU A 230 12.73 4.51 -19.18
CA GLU A 230 11.48 4.46 -19.97
C GLU A 230 11.07 3.01 -20.29
N PHE A 231 12.05 2.14 -20.59
CA PHE A 231 11.79 0.75 -20.94
C PHE A 231 11.20 0.00 -19.76
N TRP A 232 11.81 0.09 -18.58
CA TRP A 232 11.29 -0.58 -17.41
C TRP A 232 9.95 -0.01 -16.95
N ASP A 233 9.74 1.31 -17.04
CA ASP A 233 8.40 1.88 -16.76
C ASP A 233 7.34 1.36 -17.74
N THR A 234 7.70 1.23 -19.03
CA THR A 234 6.82 0.65 -20.06
C THR A 234 6.55 -0.84 -19.82
N MET A 235 7.56 -1.62 -19.43
CA MET A 235 7.42 -3.03 -19.04
C MET A 235 6.40 -3.18 -17.90
N ILE A 236 6.49 -2.33 -16.87
CA ILE A 236 5.51 -2.32 -15.77
C ILE A 236 4.11 -1.95 -16.28
N ALA A 237 4.00 -0.94 -17.15
CA ALA A 237 2.72 -0.48 -17.69
C ALA A 237 1.98 -1.58 -18.48
N VAL A 238 2.72 -2.40 -19.25
CA VAL A 238 2.15 -3.50 -20.03
C VAL A 238 2.12 -4.83 -19.29
N SER A 239 2.71 -4.90 -18.09
CA SER A 239 2.89 -6.15 -17.33
C SER A 239 1.58 -6.90 -17.07
N VAL A 240 0.47 -6.17 -16.94
CA VAL A 240 -0.86 -6.70 -16.61
C VAL A 240 -1.70 -7.13 -17.82
N ILE A 241 -1.16 -7.00 -19.04
CA ILE A 241 -1.86 -7.27 -20.29
C ILE A 241 -1.63 -8.74 -20.70
N PRO A 242 -2.69 -9.59 -20.74
CA PRO A 242 -2.58 -10.96 -21.24
C PRO A 242 -2.04 -11.03 -22.67
N ASN A 243 -1.28 -12.08 -22.97
CA ASN A 243 -0.64 -12.33 -24.28
C ASN A 243 0.41 -11.30 -24.73
N ASN A 244 0.69 -10.24 -23.95
CA ASN A 244 1.81 -9.36 -24.25
C ASN A 244 3.14 -10.08 -23.95
N LYS A 245 4.10 -10.07 -24.89
CA LYS A 245 5.41 -10.72 -24.74
C LYS A 245 6.28 -10.12 -23.63
N PHE A 246 5.98 -8.89 -23.25
CA PHE A 246 6.63 -8.13 -22.19
C PHE A 246 5.79 -8.07 -20.90
N ASN A 247 4.84 -8.99 -20.75
CA ASN A 247 4.00 -9.05 -19.54
C ASN A 247 4.79 -9.49 -18.29
N ALA A 248 4.10 -9.59 -17.15
CA ALA A 248 4.71 -9.95 -15.87
C ALA A 248 5.45 -11.31 -15.86
N TYR A 249 5.09 -12.25 -16.74
CA TYR A 249 5.85 -13.50 -16.85
C TYR A 249 7.26 -13.25 -17.37
N LYS A 250 7.43 -12.42 -18.41
CA LYS A 250 8.75 -12.07 -18.92
C LYS A 250 9.57 -11.31 -17.88
N LEU A 251 8.95 -10.40 -17.14
CA LEU A 251 9.61 -9.71 -16.02
C LEU A 251 10.10 -10.72 -14.97
N HIS A 252 9.25 -11.68 -14.61
CA HIS A 252 9.59 -12.71 -13.64
C HIS A 252 10.72 -13.62 -14.12
N ASP A 253 10.70 -14.05 -15.38
CA ASP A 253 11.78 -14.88 -15.96
C ASP A 253 13.13 -14.14 -15.95
N ILE A 254 13.14 -12.81 -16.13
CA ILE A 254 14.37 -12.01 -16.07
C ILE A 254 14.90 -11.95 -14.63
N LEU A 255 14.04 -11.64 -13.65
CA LEU A 255 14.47 -11.33 -12.29
C LEU A 255 14.67 -12.56 -11.38
N PHE A 256 14.02 -13.69 -11.69
CA PHE A 256 13.99 -14.87 -10.84
C PHE A 256 15.36 -15.56 -10.73
N ASP A 257 16.05 -15.70 -11.86
CA ASP A 257 17.33 -16.40 -11.94
C ASP A 257 18.53 -15.50 -11.57
N GLU A 258 18.32 -14.18 -11.42
CA GLU A 258 19.39 -13.25 -11.06
C GLU A 258 19.86 -13.45 -9.60
N PRO A 259 21.18 -13.40 -9.34
CA PRO A 259 21.72 -13.31 -7.99
C PRO A 259 21.12 -12.12 -7.24
N MET A 260 20.78 -12.32 -5.96
CA MET A 260 20.12 -11.28 -5.16
C MET A 260 20.92 -9.97 -5.08
N ASN A 261 22.25 -10.08 -4.98
CA ASN A 261 23.15 -8.92 -4.90
C ASN A 261 23.18 -8.09 -6.20
N GLU A 262 23.19 -8.73 -7.37
CA GLU A 262 23.13 -8.06 -8.67
C GLU A 262 21.74 -7.42 -8.89
N ARG A 263 20.66 -8.16 -8.62
CA ARG A 263 19.30 -7.64 -8.71
C ARG A 263 19.08 -6.45 -7.77
N ASP A 264 19.70 -6.48 -6.58
CA ASP A 264 19.56 -5.39 -5.61
C ASP A 264 20.21 -4.08 -6.04
N GLU A 265 21.30 -4.14 -6.81
CA GLU A 265 21.95 -2.96 -7.37
C GLU A 265 21.01 -2.23 -8.33
N TRP A 266 20.61 -2.89 -9.42
CA TRP A 266 19.95 -2.21 -10.53
C TRP A 266 18.41 -2.17 -10.38
N TRP A 267 17.78 -3.26 -9.95
CA TRP A 267 16.31 -3.36 -9.86
C TRP A 267 15.80 -2.81 -8.52
N SER A 268 16.22 -3.42 -7.41
CA SER A 268 15.63 -3.14 -6.10
C SER A 268 15.93 -1.74 -5.61
N ALA A 269 17.18 -1.29 -5.70
CA ALA A 269 17.61 0.00 -5.16
C ALA A 269 17.59 1.11 -6.22
N SER A 270 18.29 0.94 -7.35
CA SER A 270 18.45 2.01 -8.35
C SER A 270 17.16 2.32 -9.11
N TYR A 271 16.52 1.31 -9.71
CA TYR A 271 15.27 1.52 -10.43
C TYR A 271 14.09 1.76 -9.48
N LEU A 272 13.76 0.80 -8.60
CA LEU A 272 12.57 0.88 -7.74
C LEU A 272 12.65 1.96 -6.65
N GLY A 273 13.86 2.28 -6.14
CA GLY A 273 14.05 3.16 -4.98
C GLY A 273 13.42 4.55 -5.14
N HIS A 274 13.21 5.01 -6.38
CA HIS A 274 12.67 6.33 -6.71
C HIS A 274 11.27 6.31 -7.34
N GLN A 275 10.65 5.13 -7.50
CA GLN A 275 9.43 4.98 -8.29
C GLN A 275 8.15 5.49 -7.63
N LEU A 276 8.16 5.84 -6.35
CA LEU A 276 7.01 6.49 -5.70
C LEU A 276 6.95 8.00 -5.99
N ASN A 277 7.98 8.59 -6.60
CA ASN A 277 8.00 9.99 -6.94
C ASN A 277 7.23 10.24 -8.26
N GLY A 278 6.29 11.18 -8.27
CA GLY A 278 5.58 11.56 -9.50
C GLY A 278 4.49 10.58 -9.93
N SER A 279 4.32 10.37 -11.24
CA SER A 279 3.23 9.57 -11.84
C SER A 279 3.77 8.37 -12.64
N THR A 280 4.56 7.52 -12.00
CA THR A 280 5.17 6.31 -12.60
C THR A 280 4.18 5.17 -12.78
N SER A 281 4.54 4.18 -13.60
CA SER A 281 3.77 2.94 -13.76
C SER A 281 3.71 2.10 -12.49
N VAL A 282 4.79 2.08 -11.71
CA VAL A 282 4.84 1.42 -10.40
C VAL A 282 3.81 2.01 -9.43
N LYS A 283 3.81 3.34 -9.27
CA LYS A 283 2.85 4.02 -8.38
C LYS A 283 1.42 3.83 -8.86
N ARG A 284 1.15 3.93 -10.17
CA ARG A 284 -0.18 3.68 -10.75
C ARG A 284 -0.67 2.26 -10.46
N LEU A 285 0.19 1.25 -10.60
CA LEU A 285 -0.16 -0.14 -10.33
C LEU A 285 -0.50 -0.36 -8.85
N ILE A 286 0.30 0.21 -7.94
CA ILE A 286 0.05 0.18 -6.48
C ILE A 286 -1.28 0.86 -6.15
N ASP A 287 -1.47 2.11 -6.62
CA ASP A 287 -2.67 2.92 -6.33
C ASP A 287 -3.94 2.25 -6.85
N TRP A 288 -3.89 1.66 -8.06
CA TRP A 288 -5.01 0.92 -8.62
C TRP A 288 -5.31 -0.36 -7.84
N SER A 289 -4.27 -1.12 -7.47
CA SER A 289 -4.41 -2.41 -6.79
C SER A 289 -4.92 -2.26 -5.36
N TRP A 290 -4.39 -1.30 -4.59
CA TRP A 290 -4.81 -1.03 -3.22
C TRP A 290 -6.19 -0.34 -3.13
N ASN A 291 -6.73 0.17 -4.23
CA ASN A 291 -8.07 0.71 -4.23
C ASN A 291 -9.11 -0.40 -3.91
N LEU A 292 -9.94 -0.22 -2.87
CA LEU A 292 -10.90 -1.25 -2.45
C LEU A 292 -12.19 -1.33 -3.28
N LYS A 293 -12.30 -0.58 -4.38
CA LYS A 293 -13.43 -0.68 -5.32
C LYS A 293 -13.46 -2.06 -5.98
N ASP A 294 -14.67 -2.50 -6.34
CA ASP A 294 -14.91 -3.78 -6.98
C ASP A 294 -14.08 -3.96 -8.27
N LYS A 295 -13.37 -5.09 -8.33
CA LYS A 295 -12.55 -5.55 -9.46
C LYS A 295 -13.01 -6.91 -10.00
N SER A 296 -14.24 -7.32 -9.70
CA SER A 296 -14.83 -8.59 -10.18
C SER A 296 -14.82 -8.71 -11.72
N HIS A 297 -14.88 -7.58 -12.43
CA HIS A 297 -14.87 -7.52 -13.90
C HIS A 297 -13.49 -7.72 -14.54
N ILE A 298 -12.40 -7.73 -13.76
CA ILE A 298 -11.04 -7.96 -14.25
C ILE A 298 -10.74 -9.46 -14.27
N SER A 299 -10.09 -9.93 -15.34
CA SER A 299 -9.76 -11.34 -15.51
C SER A 299 -8.76 -11.85 -14.47
N ASP A 300 -8.87 -13.12 -14.10
CA ASP A 300 -7.92 -13.79 -13.19
C ASP A 300 -6.49 -13.73 -13.69
N GLU A 301 -6.28 -13.87 -15.00
CA GLU A 301 -4.95 -13.76 -15.61
C GLU A 301 -4.35 -12.37 -15.43
N SER A 302 -5.11 -11.29 -15.68
CA SER A 302 -4.64 -9.92 -15.45
C SER A 302 -4.34 -9.64 -13.98
N ILE A 303 -5.15 -10.18 -13.06
CA ILE A 303 -4.90 -10.06 -11.62
C ILE A 303 -3.61 -10.81 -11.23
N LEU A 304 -3.42 -12.03 -11.72
CA LEU A 304 -2.21 -12.80 -11.45
C LEU A 304 -0.97 -12.09 -11.99
N LEU A 305 -1.02 -11.56 -13.22
CA LEU A 305 0.06 -10.77 -13.81
C LEU A 305 0.38 -9.54 -12.96
N ALA A 306 -0.63 -8.78 -12.53
CA ALA A 306 -0.44 -7.65 -11.62
C ALA A 306 0.20 -8.08 -10.29
N SER A 307 -0.24 -9.21 -9.73
CA SER A 307 0.33 -9.76 -8.49
C SER A 307 1.79 -10.18 -8.64
N ILE A 308 2.18 -10.79 -9.77
CA ILE A 308 3.58 -11.14 -10.04
C ILE A 308 4.44 -9.88 -10.09
N THR A 309 3.99 -8.85 -10.82
CA THR A 309 4.70 -7.57 -10.89
C THR A 309 4.84 -6.90 -9.53
N LEU A 310 3.76 -6.82 -8.75
CA LEU A 310 3.78 -6.26 -7.40
C LEU A 310 4.71 -7.06 -6.46
N SER A 311 4.84 -8.37 -6.66
CA SER A 311 5.73 -9.21 -5.85
C SER A 311 7.20 -8.85 -6.07
N TRP A 312 7.57 -8.45 -7.28
CA TRP A 312 8.90 -7.92 -7.59
C TRP A 312 9.18 -6.53 -7.01
N PHE A 313 8.16 -5.86 -6.48
CA PHE A 313 8.35 -4.62 -5.74
C PHE A 313 8.73 -4.88 -4.27
N LEU A 314 8.58 -6.10 -3.78
CA LEU A 314 8.79 -6.43 -2.37
C LEU A 314 10.28 -6.49 -1.99
N CYS A 315 11.20 -6.65 -2.95
CA CYS A 315 12.64 -6.72 -2.70
C CYS A 315 13.31 -5.35 -2.45
N THR A 316 12.62 -4.24 -2.72
CA THR A 316 13.22 -2.90 -2.62
C THR A 316 13.61 -2.53 -1.18
N PRO A 317 14.73 -1.80 -0.99
CA PRO A 317 15.04 -1.19 0.30
C PRO A 317 14.20 0.08 0.56
N ASN A 318 13.34 0.50 -0.37
CA ASN A 318 12.34 1.54 -0.11
C ASN A 318 11.13 0.95 0.68
N ARG A 319 11.13 1.09 2.00
CA ARG A 319 10.09 0.54 2.90
C ARG A 319 8.68 0.94 2.49
N THR A 320 8.47 2.22 2.18
CA THR A 320 7.16 2.73 1.77
C THR A 320 6.64 2.00 0.54
N LEU A 321 7.50 1.80 -0.47
CA LEU A 321 7.13 1.08 -1.69
C LEU A 321 6.83 -0.39 -1.38
N ARG A 322 7.69 -1.08 -0.61
CA ARG A 322 7.49 -2.47 -0.21
C ARG A 322 6.20 -2.68 0.56
N ASP A 323 5.90 -1.83 1.54
CA ASP A 323 4.72 -1.94 2.38
C ASP A 323 3.45 -1.60 1.57
N TYR A 324 3.50 -0.59 0.71
CA TYR A 324 2.40 -0.27 -0.21
C TYR A 324 2.12 -1.42 -1.17
N ALA A 325 3.15 -2.05 -1.73
CA ALA A 325 3.01 -3.22 -2.59
C ALA A 325 2.40 -4.41 -1.81
N THR A 326 2.80 -4.60 -0.55
CA THR A 326 2.22 -5.63 0.34
C THR A 326 0.70 -5.42 0.52
N LYS A 327 0.27 -4.21 0.87
CA LYS A 327 -1.17 -3.89 1.03
C LYS A 327 -1.94 -3.95 -0.28
N ALA A 328 -1.32 -3.50 -1.37
CA ALA A 328 -1.88 -3.60 -2.72
C ALA A 328 -2.16 -5.05 -3.13
N LEU A 329 -1.23 -5.97 -2.86
CA LEU A 329 -1.41 -7.41 -3.09
C LEU A 329 -2.56 -7.98 -2.26
N ILE A 330 -2.64 -7.65 -0.96
CA ILE A 330 -3.73 -8.11 -0.08
C ILE A 330 -5.08 -7.63 -0.61
N ALA A 331 -5.20 -6.34 -0.93
CA ALA A 331 -6.42 -5.74 -1.47
C ALA A 331 -6.87 -6.38 -2.78
N LEU A 332 -5.92 -6.79 -3.63
CA LEU A 332 -6.18 -7.42 -4.92
C LEU A 332 -6.60 -8.91 -4.78
N LEU A 333 -6.04 -9.62 -3.79
CA LEU A 333 -6.14 -11.08 -3.66
C LEU A 333 -7.13 -11.57 -2.59
N GLN A 334 -7.65 -10.70 -1.71
CA GLN A 334 -8.58 -11.05 -0.61
C GLN A 334 -9.85 -11.83 -1.01
N HIS A 335 -10.21 -11.88 -2.30
CA HIS A 335 -11.37 -12.61 -2.81
C HIS A 335 -11.00 -13.72 -3.82
N ARG A 336 -9.70 -14.01 -3.98
CA ARG A 336 -9.13 -14.87 -5.02
C ARG A 336 -7.98 -15.70 -4.44
N LEU A 337 -8.25 -16.51 -3.42
CA LEU A 337 -7.18 -17.26 -2.73
C LEU A 337 -6.53 -18.31 -3.64
N HIS A 338 -7.23 -18.80 -4.67
CA HIS A 338 -6.62 -19.65 -5.69
C HIS A 338 -5.45 -18.97 -6.41
N LEU A 339 -5.52 -17.64 -6.63
CA LEU A 339 -4.42 -16.88 -7.22
C LEU A 339 -3.28 -16.66 -6.22
N VAL A 340 -3.54 -16.63 -4.90
CA VAL A 340 -2.47 -16.63 -3.88
C VAL A 340 -1.65 -17.91 -3.99
N ILE A 341 -2.29 -19.07 -4.14
CA ILE A 341 -1.60 -20.35 -4.34
C ILE A 341 -0.75 -20.32 -5.62
N GLU A 342 -1.31 -19.85 -6.75
CA GLU A 342 -0.57 -19.74 -8.00
C GLU A 342 0.62 -18.78 -7.92
N LEU A 343 0.45 -17.66 -7.20
CA LEU A 343 1.53 -16.70 -6.97
C LEU A 343 2.64 -17.30 -6.11
N LEU A 344 2.30 -17.96 -4.99
CA LEU A 344 3.28 -18.61 -4.13
C LEU A 344 4.06 -19.68 -4.90
N LYS A 345 3.40 -20.47 -5.77
CA LYS A 345 4.06 -21.48 -6.62
C LYS A 345 5.10 -20.86 -7.57
N LYS A 346 4.81 -19.69 -8.13
CA LYS A 346 5.75 -18.99 -9.03
C LYS A 346 7.00 -18.49 -8.30
N PHE A 347 6.87 -18.15 -7.02
CA PHE A 347 7.98 -17.67 -6.21
C PHE A 347 8.60 -18.76 -5.31
N GLU A 348 8.23 -20.04 -5.47
CA GLU A 348 8.90 -21.13 -4.77
C GLU A 348 10.38 -21.18 -5.17
N GLY A 349 11.27 -21.09 -4.18
CA GLY A 349 12.73 -21.10 -4.42
C GLY A 349 13.34 -19.73 -4.72
N ILE A 350 12.58 -18.63 -4.64
CA ILE A 350 13.12 -17.28 -4.77
C ILE A 350 14.29 -17.05 -3.78
N ASN A 351 15.37 -16.46 -4.27
CA ASN A 351 16.59 -16.22 -3.48
C ASN A 351 16.54 -14.94 -2.61
N ASP A 352 15.41 -14.24 -2.55
CA ASP A 352 15.20 -13.01 -1.77
C ASP A 352 14.20 -13.22 -0.62
N PRO A 353 14.67 -13.25 0.63
CA PRO A 353 13.80 -13.41 1.79
C PRO A 353 12.74 -12.32 1.96
N TYR A 354 12.96 -11.07 1.50
CA TYR A 354 11.95 -9.99 1.56
C TYR A 354 10.77 -10.21 0.62
N ILE A 355 10.98 -10.91 -0.50
CA ILE A 355 9.86 -11.28 -1.37
C ILE A 355 9.08 -12.40 -0.69
N TYR A 356 9.80 -13.41 -0.20
CA TYR A 356 9.16 -14.61 0.31
C TYR A 356 8.36 -14.34 1.58
N ASP A 357 8.92 -13.63 2.58
CA ASP A 357 8.20 -13.32 3.82
C ASP A 357 6.94 -12.47 3.57
N ARG A 358 7.03 -11.45 2.70
CA ARG A 358 5.91 -10.57 2.36
C ARG A 358 4.84 -11.28 1.54
N LEU A 359 5.19 -12.26 0.72
CA LEU A 359 4.19 -13.12 0.06
C LEU A 359 3.37 -13.94 1.07
N PHE A 360 3.98 -14.43 2.16
CA PHE A 360 3.22 -15.09 3.24
C PHE A 360 2.43 -14.09 4.08
N ALA A 361 2.94 -12.87 4.30
CA ALA A 361 2.15 -11.78 4.90
C ALA A 361 0.89 -11.49 4.07
N VAL A 362 1.04 -11.43 2.74
CA VAL A 362 -0.08 -11.29 1.79
C VAL A 362 -1.05 -12.46 1.90
N ALA A 363 -0.54 -13.69 2.00
CA ALA A 363 -1.38 -14.88 2.18
C ALA A 363 -2.21 -14.80 3.46
N LEU A 364 -1.62 -14.36 4.59
CA LEU A 364 -2.34 -14.14 5.84
C LEU A 364 -3.42 -13.06 5.70
N GLY A 365 -3.04 -11.89 5.19
CA GLY A 365 -3.96 -10.76 5.01
C GLY A 365 -5.15 -11.09 4.11
N ALA A 366 -4.91 -11.83 3.02
CA ALA A 366 -5.96 -12.30 2.13
C ALA A 366 -6.85 -13.37 2.80
N SER A 367 -6.25 -14.30 3.55
CA SER A 367 -6.96 -15.40 4.21
C SER A 367 -7.96 -14.93 5.27
N ILE A 368 -7.58 -13.97 6.10
CA ILE A 368 -8.44 -13.45 7.18
C ILE A 368 -9.65 -12.65 6.62
N ARG A 369 -9.59 -12.24 5.36
CA ARG A 369 -10.67 -11.54 4.65
C ARG A 369 -11.45 -12.45 3.71
N ALA A 370 -11.05 -13.71 3.59
CA ALA A 370 -11.65 -14.66 2.66
C ALA A 370 -13.02 -15.14 3.17
N THR A 371 -13.99 -15.19 2.27
CA THR A 371 -15.34 -15.70 2.56
C THR A 371 -15.50 -17.18 2.17
N LYS A 372 -14.57 -17.73 1.40
CA LYS A 372 -14.66 -19.07 0.81
C LYS A 372 -13.81 -20.08 1.58
N LYS A 373 -14.45 -20.84 2.47
CA LYS A 373 -13.78 -21.88 3.29
C LYS A 373 -12.98 -22.91 2.47
N ARG A 374 -13.46 -23.29 1.28
CA ARG A 374 -12.77 -24.26 0.42
C ARG A 374 -11.41 -23.75 -0.07
N GLU A 375 -11.34 -22.51 -0.54
CA GLU A 375 -10.07 -21.97 -1.04
C GLU A 375 -9.08 -21.76 0.11
N LEU A 376 -9.59 -21.44 1.31
CA LEU A 376 -8.77 -21.36 2.53
C LEU A 376 -8.17 -22.73 2.90
N LEU A 377 -8.96 -23.82 2.82
CA LEU A 377 -8.45 -25.19 3.01
C LEU A 377 -7.33 -25.49 2.01
N GLU A 378 -7.57 -25.27 0.71
CA GLU A 378 -6.59 -25.54 -0.35
C GLU A 378 -5.29 -24.76 -0.13
N LEU A 379 -5.37 -23.50 0.32
CA LEU A 379 -4.21 -22.69 0.67
C LEU A 379 -3.49 -23.20 1.92
N SER A 380 -4.21 -23.58 2.98
CA SER A 380 -3.62 -24.15 4.20
C SER A 380 -2.87 -25.46 3.92
N GLU A 381 -3.44 -26.35 3.11
CA GLU A 381 -2.80 -27.60 2.72
C GLU A 381 -1.54 -27.37 1.87
N TYR A 382 -1.60 -26.41 0.95
CA TYR A 382 -0.45 -26.00 0.16
C TYR A 382 0.68 -25.43 1.03
N ILE A 383 0.36 -24.47 1.93
CA ILE A 383 1.35 -23.87 2.84
C ILE A 383 1.99 -24.93 3.74
N HIS A 384 1.18 -25.85 4.28
CA HIS A 384 1.70 -26.96 5.09
C HIS A 384 2.71 -27.81 4.31
N ALA A 385 2.38 -28.20 3.08
CA ALA A 385 3.27 -28.97 2.21
C ALA A 385 4.54 -28.21 1.81
N THR A 386 4.44 -26.90 1.55
CA THR A 386 5.55 -26.09 1.05
C THR A 386 6.51 -25.66 2.18
N ILE A 387 6.01 -25.39 3.40
CA ILE A 387 6.81 -24.81 4.49
C ILE A 387 7.14 -25.77 5.63
N PHE A 388 6.20 -26.63 6.06
CA PHE A 388 6.32 -27.37 7.32
C PHE A 388 6.58 -28.88 7.11
N LYS A 389 5.86 -29.49 6.16
CA LYS A 389 5.85 -30.94 5.97
C LYS A 389 7.12 -31.47 5.30
N ASP A 390 7.67 -32.56 5.86
CA ASP A 390 8.77 -33.35 5.30
C ASP A 390 10.00 -32.50 4.91
N LYS A 391 10.30 -31.43 5.67
CA LYS A 391 11.45 -30.56 5.45
C LYS A 391 12.64 -30.98 6.30
N GLU A 392 13.84 -30.97 5.70
CA GLU A 392 15.09 -31.09 6.45
C GLU A 392 15.26 -29.91 7.41
N GLU A 393 14.91 -28.72 6.95
CA GLU A 393 14.84 -27.50 7.73
C GLU A 393 13.57 -26.73 7.33
N VAL A 394 12.72 -26.39 8.31
CA VAL A 394 11.61 -25.46 8.08
C VAL A 394 12.23 -24.11 7.77
N TYR A 395 11.80 -23.44 6.68
CA TYR A 395 12.45 -22.22 6.18
C TYR A 395 12.73 -21.22 7.33
N PRO A 396 13.99 -20.93 7.65
CA PRO A 396 14.38 -20.27 8.90
C PRO A 396 14.19 -18.76 8.78
N HIS A 397 12.94 -18.31 8.82
CA HIS A 397 12.59 -16.90 8.86
C HIS A 397 11.40 -16.69 9.79
N ILE A 398 11.61 -15.96 10.88
CA ILE A 398 10.67 -15.93 12.01
C ILE A 398 9.29 -15.38 11.63
N LEU A 399 9.24 -14.32 10.79
CA LEU A 399 7.98 -13.72 10.35
C LEU A 399 7.25 -14.55 9.30
N LEU A 400 7.98 -15.16 8.35
CA LEU A 400 7.39 -16.02 7.32
C LEU A 400 6.66 -17.19 7.98
N ARG A 401 7.30 -17.84 8.97
CA ARG A 401 6.70 -18.93 9.73
C ARG A 401 5.46 -18.48 10.48
N ASP A 402 5.47 -17.27 11.06
CA ASP A 402 4.32 -16.67 11.77
C ASP A 402 3.13 -16.41 10.83
N TYR A 403 3.39 -15.85 9.65
CA TYR A 403 2.35 -15.65 8.65
C TYR A 403 1.81 -16.98 8.10
N ALA A 404 2.69 -17.93 7.81
CA ALA A 404 2.33 -19.25 7.30
C ALA A 404 1.46 -20.04 8.29
N ARG A 405 1.86 -20.11 9.57
CA ARG A 405 1.03 -20.74 10.62
C ARG A 405 -0.27 -19.98 10.83
N GLY A 406 -0.26 -18.65 10.73
CA GLY A 406 -1.45 -17.82 10.95
C GLY A 406 -2.58 -18.15 9.98
N VAL A 407 -2.26 -18.43 8.71
CA VAL A 407 -3.24 -18.89 7.71
C VAL A 407 -3.88 -20.21 8.14
N ILE A 408 -3.07 -21.16 8.59
CA ILE A 408 -3.49 -22.52 8.97
C ILE A 408 -4.30 -22.49 10.28
N GLU A 409 -3.83 -21.75 11.28
CA GLU A 409 -4.50 -21.59 12.58
C GLU A 409 -5.82 -20.84 12.44
N TYR A 410 -5.92 -19.87 11.52
CA TYR A 410 -7.19 -19.21 11.19
C TYR A 410 -8.18 -20.19 10.55
N ALA A 411 -7.74 -21.01 9.59
CA ALA A 411 -8.57 -22.05 9.00
C ALA A 411 -9.09 -23.04 10.05
N HIS A 412 -8.19 -23.49 10.95
CA HIS A 412 -8.54 -24.36 12.07
C HIS A 412 -9.57 -23.71 13.01
N TYR A 413 -9.39 -22.43 13.35
CA TYR A 413 -10.35 -21.66 14.16
C TYR A 413 -11.75 -21.61 13.53
N LEU A 414 -11.85 -21.47 12.20
CA LEU A 414 -13.13 -21.49 11.47
C LEU A 414 -13.78 -22.89 11.39
N GLY A 415 -13.19 -23.90 12.04
CA GLY A 415 -13.66 -25.28 12.07
C GLY A 415 -13.43 -26.03 10.75
N ILE A 416 -12.45 -25.61 9.94
CA ILE A 416 -12.07 -26.32 8.72
C ILE A 416 -11.23 -27.54 9.11
N GLU A 417 -11.64 -28.72 8.64
CA GLU A 417 -10.91 -29.96 8.87
C GLU A 417 -9.66 -30.02 7.98
N LEU A 418 -8.48 -30.08 8.60
CA LEU A 418 -7.18 -30.13 7.94
C LEU A 418 -6.69 -31.59 7.84
N SER A 419 -5.87 -31.89 6.83
CA SER A 419 -5.31 -33.23 6.60
C SER A 419 -4.10 -33.58 7.48
N PHE A 420 -3.78 -32.74 8.46
CA PHE A 420 -2.61 -32.82 9.34
C PHE A 420 -2.93 -32.25 10.74
N ASP A 421 -2.05 -32.48 11.72
CA ASP A 421 -2.25 -32.01 13.09
C ASP A 421 -1.80 -30.55 13.22
N ILE A 422 -2.54 -29.73 13.98
CA ILE A 422 -2.18 -28.32 14.17
C ILE A 422 -0.84 -28.14 14.89
N SER A 423 -0.39 -29.13 15.66
CA SER A 423 0.93 -29.12 16.30
C SER A 423 2.09 -29.18 15.32
N ASP A 424 1.87 -29.65 14.08
CA ASP A 424 2.91 -29.69 13.03
C ASP A 424 3.37 -28.28 12.60
N VAL A 425 2.57 -27.25 12.88
CA VAL A 425 2.83 -25.86 12.49
C VAL A 425 3.09 -24.94 13.68
N GLN A 426 3.38 -25.50 14.86
CA GLN A 426 3.69 -24.77 16.08
C GLN A 426 5.19 -24.90 16.43
N PRO A 427 5.82 -23.84 16.97
CA PRO A 427 7.22 -23.89 17.39
C PRO A 427 7.41 -24.84 18.61
N PRO A 428 8.64 -25.34 18.85
CA PRO A 428 9.85 -25.10 18.05
C PRO A 428 9.86 -25.91 16.74
N TYR A 429 10.48 -25.36 15.70
CA TYR A 429 10.61 -26.03 14.41
C TYR A 429 11.98 -26.72 14.27
N THR A 430 12.14 -27.56 13.25
CA THR A 430 13.45 -28.15 12.92
C THR A 430 14.27 -27.14 12.10
N SER A 431 15.37 -26.64 12.68
CA SER A 431 16.38 -25.83 11.99
C SER A 431 17.78 -26.01 12.57
N HIS A 432 18.80 -25.85 11.73
CA HIS A 432 20.19 -26.03 12.10
C HIS A 432 20.72 -24.83 12.89
N PHE A 433 21.37 -25.09 14.02
CA PHE A 433 22.16 -24.07 14.72
C PHE A 433 23.58 -24.05 14.17
N PHE A 434 24.13 -22.87 13.87
CA PHE A 434 25.45 -22.75 13.25
C PHE A 434 26.59 -23.21 14.18
N ASP A 435 27.69 -23.71 13.61
CA ASP A 435 28.82 -24.31 14.36
C ASP A 435 29.70 -23.30 15.10
N GLY A 436 29.64 -22.02 14.74
CA GLY A 436 30.40 -20.93 15.36
C GLY A 436 30.33 -19.60 14.60
N ALA A 437 30.89 -18.57 15.21
CA ALA A 437 31.00 -17.21 14.67
C ALA A 437 32.44 -16.70 14.81
N LEU A 438 32.84 -15.82 13.89
CA LEU A 438 34.12 -15.11 13.92
C LEU A 438 34.20 -14.19 15.15
N SER A 439 35.41 -14.01 15.66
CA SER A 439 35.68 -12.99 16.68
C SER A 439 35.59 -11.57 16.09
N ASN A 440 35.49 -10.57 16.95
CA ASN A 440 35.51 -9.17 16.51
C ASN A 440 36.80 -8.83 15.75
N GLU A 441 37.94 -9.34 16.20
CA GLU A 441 39.24 -9.14 15.54
C GLU A 441 39.28 -9.80 14.16
N GLU A 442 38.70 -11.00 14.01
CA GLU A 442 38.63 -11.71 12.74
C GLU A 442 37.72 -10.99 11.73
N LEU A 443 36.57 -10.48 12.18
CA LEU A 443 35.68 -9.67 11.34
C LEU A 443 36.34 -8.37 10.88
N GLU A 444 37.00 -7.66 11.79
CA GLU A 444 37.70 -6.42 11.47
C GLU A 444 38.85 -6.68 10.49
N ALA A 445 39.62 -7.76 10.68
CA ALA A 445 40.70 -8.12 9.78
C ALA A 445 40.20 -8.52 8.37
N ARG A 446 39.02 -9.13 8.28
CA ARG A 446 38.48 -9.64 7.02
C ARG A 446 37.70 -8.59 6.23
N TYR A 447 36.90 -7.77 6.90
CA TYR A 447 35.92 -6.89 6.25
C TYR A 447 36.15 -5.40 6.50
N ARG A 448 37.00 -4.96 7.43
CA ARG A 448 37.21 -3.52 7.62
C ARG A 448 38.33 -3.00 6.72
N ILE A 449 38.07 -1.88 6.05
CA ILE A 449 39.10 -1.14 5.32
C ILE A 449 39.33 0.20 6.05
N PRO A 450 40.53 0.46 6.61
CA PRO A 450 40.80 1.71 7.32
C PRO A 450 40.61 2.94 6.41
N TYR A 451 39.93 3.98 6.90
CA TYR A 451 39.62 5.20 6.14
C TYR A 451 40.87 5.97 5.67
N ASP A 452 41.99 5.79 6.35
CA ASP A 452 43.30 6.39 6.03
C ASP A 452 44.19 5.49 5.15
N SER A 453 43.71 4.30 4.76
CA SER A 453 44.44 3.38 3.89
C SER A 453 44.41 3.84 2.43
N GLU A 454 45.51 3.64 1.70
CA GLU A 454 45.57 3.85 0.24
C GLU A 454 44.58 2.98 -0.54
N ASN A 455 44.16 1.85 0.02
CA ASN A 455 43.18 0.94 -0.60
C ASN A 455 41.73 1.35 -0.33
N TYR A 456 41.49 2.38 0.47
CA TYR A 456 40.14 2.87 0.75
C TYR A 456 39.60 3.68 -0.44
N LYS A 457 38.35 3.39 -0.79
CA LYS A 457 37.54 4.13 -1.77
C LYS A 457 36.22 4.46 -1.08
N GLU A 458 35.53 5.53 -1.50
CA GLU A 458 34.24 5.93 -0.90
C GLU A 458 33.18 4.82 -0.93
N ILE A 459 33.19 3.95 -1.95
CA ILE A 459 32.31 2.78 -2.04
C ILE A 459 32.46 1.80 -0.85
N HIS A 460 33.64 1.73 -0.21
CA HIS A 460 33.88 0.87 0.95
C HIS A 460 33.23 1.41 2.24
N ARG A 461 32.68 2.64 2.21
CA ARG A 461 31.99 3.23 3.35
C ARG A 461 30.81 2.37 3.80
N GLY A 462 30.01 1.85 2.87
CA GLY A 462 28.85 0.99 3.16
C GLY A 462 29.23 -0.26 3.95
N GLN A 463 30.30 -0.94 3.53
CA GLN A 463 30.89 -2.10 4.20
C GLN A 463 31.34 -1.77 5.63
N ASN A 464 32.09 -0.68 5.83
CA ASN A 464 32.49 -0.25 7.17
C ASN A 464 31.29 0.15 8.05
N MET A 465 30.24 0.72 7.45
CA MET A 465 29.00 1.07 8.16
C MET A 465 28.23 -0.17 8.64
N ILE A 466 28.25 -1.29 7.90
CA ILE A 466 27.63 -2.55 8.34
C ILE A 466 28.28 -3.04 9.63
N LEU A 467 29.62 -3.11 9.66
CA LEU A 467 30.41 -3.51 10.83
C LEU A 467 30.07 -2.66 12.07
N HIS A 468 30.06 -1.33 11.92
CA HIS A 468 29.69 -0.43 12.99
C HIS A 468 28.23 -0.60 13.42
N SER A 469 27.31 -0.64 12.45
CA SER A 469 25.86 -0.71 12.69
C SER A 469 25.45 -1.97 13.43
N MET A 470 26.13 -3.10 13.23
CA MET A 470 25.87 -4.37 13.90
C MET A 470 26.47 -4.47 15.31
N THR A 471 27.29 -3.50 15.74
CA THR A 471 27.94 -3.57 17.04
C THR A 471 26.90 -3.50 18.17
N THR A 472 26.81 -4.54 18.99
CA THR A 472 25.92 -4.59 20.16
C THR A 472 26.49 -3.79 21.34
N GLU A 473 25.69 -3.56 22.38
CA GLU A 473 26.18 -2.90 23.59
C GLU A 473 27.32 -3.71 24.23
N TYR A 474 28.49 -3.06 24.40
CA TYR A 474 29.75 -3.66 24.85
C TYR A 474 30.33 -4.78 23.95
N GLY A 475 29.76 -5.02 22.77
CA GLY A 475 30.18 -6.12 21.89
C GLY A 475 31.66 -6.07 21.53
N ARG A 476 32.19 -4.86 21.32
CA ARG A 476 33.61 -4.62 21.02
C ARG A 476 34.47 -4.27 22.25
N GLY A 477 34.01 -4.62 23.46
CA GLY A 477 34.74 -4.37 24.72
C GLY A 477 34.82 -2.90 25.15
N ILE A 478 34.15 -1.99 24.44
CA ILE A 478 34.08 -0.55 24.69
C ILE A 478 32.60 -0.17 24.74
N GLY A 479 32.22 0.90 25.46
CA GLY A 479 30.82 1.38 25.54
C GLY A 479 30.23 1.97 24.25
N GLY A 480 30.83 1.74 23.07
CA GLY A 480 30.31 2.16 21.77
C GLY A 480 29.49 1.05 21.10
N TYR A 481 28.38 1.41 20.47
CA TYR A 481 27.46 0.50 19.79
C TYR A 481 26.87 1.14 18.52
N GLY A 482 26.35 0.31 17.61
CA GLY A 482 25.53 0.73 16.50
C GLY A 482 24.05 0.68 16.88
N ASP A 483 23.24 1.63 16.38
CA ASP A 483 21.81 1.71 16.73
C ASP A 483 21.06 0.41 16.38
N PHE A 484 21.31 -0.18 15.20
CA PHE A 484 20.69 -1.45 14.83
C PHE A 484 21.17 -2.60 15.74
N GLY A 485 22.48 -2.69 15.99
CA GLY A 485 23.06 -3.72 16.85
C GLY A 485 22.47 -3.71 18.26
N ARG A 486 22.32 -2.53 18.87
CA ARG A 486 21.79 -2.39 20.23
C ARG A 486 20.26 -2.44 20.31
N TYR A 487 19.58 -1.53 19.61
CA TYR A 487 18.15 -1.30 19.83
C TYR A 487 17.26 -2.22 18.99
N THR A 488 17.79 -2.83 17.94
CA THR A 488 17.04 -3.78 17.09
C THR A 488 17.51 -5.21 17.32
N PHE A 489 18.76 -5.53 16.99
CA PHE A 489 19.28 -6.90 16.98
C PHE A 489 19.40 -7.48 18.41
N GLN A 490 20.14 -6.82 19.29
CA GLN A 490 20.29 -7.25 20.68
C GLN A 490 18.97 -7.18 21.46
N SER A 491 18.16 -6.13 21.22
CA SER A 491 16.84 -5.99 21.83
C SER A 491 15.91 -7.16 21.47
N ALA A 492 15.89 -7.58 20.21
CA ALA A 492 15.09 -8.72 19.77
C ALA A 492 15.54 -10.03 20.44
N LEU A 493 16.82 -10.17 20.79
CA LEU A 493 17.37 -11.36 21.44
C LEU A 493 17.29 -11.33 22.98
N ARG A 494 16.76 -10.25 23.58
CA ARG A 494 16.82 -10.00 25.05
C ARG A 494 16.18 -11.08 25.92
N TYR A 495 15.32 -11.91 25.32
CA TYR A 495 14.61 -12.99 25.99
C TYR A 495 15.23 -14.37 25.77
N TRP A 496 16.38 -14.50 25.09
CA TRP A 496 17.17 -15.75 25.02
C TRP A 496 18.53 -15.64 25.73
N ASN A 497 18.94 -16.69 26.45
CA ASN A 497 20.17 -16.70 27.25
C ASN A 497 21.36 -17.01 26.35
N ILE A 498 21.66 -16.09 25.45
CA ILE A 498 22.67 -16.29 24.41
C ILE A 498 23.41 -14.99 24.13
N SER A 499 24.68 -15.10 23.78
CA SER A 499 25.50 -13.93 23.45
C SER A 499 25.00 -13.26 22.17
N ALA A 500 24.36 -12.11 22.32
CA ALA A 500 23.93 -11.27 21.20
C ALA A 500 25.13 -10.79 20.35
N ASP A 501 26.30 -10.58 20.95
CA ASP A 501 27.53 -10.20 20.23
C ASP A 501 28.01 -11.31 19.29
N MET A 502 28.06 -12.55 19.79
CA MET A 502 28.42 -13.72 18.98
C MET A 502 27.43 -13.94 17.82
N LEU A 503 26.13 -13.77 18.08
CA LEU A 503 25.09 -13.83 17.05
C LEU A 503 25.22 -12.68 16.04
N SER A 504 25.53 -11.46 16.50
CA SER A 504 25.75 -10.32 15.62
C SER A 504 26.92 -10.56 14.68
N ASN A 505 28.02 -11.11 15.19
CA ASN A 505 29.17 -11.46 14.36
C ASN A 505 28.82 -12.49 13.28
N LYS A 506 28.01 -13.49 13.64
CA LYS A 506 27.52 -14.46 12.66
C LYS A 506 26.62 -13.83 11.61
N ALA A 507 25.75 -12.90 12.01
CA ALA A 507 24.92 -12.16 11.08
C ALA A 507 25.76 -11.31 10.12
N VAL A 508 26.84 -10.69 10.59
CA VAL A 508 27.80 -9.97 9.73
C VAL A 508 28.44 -10.91 8.70
N GLU A 509 28.87 -12.11 9.09
CA GLU A 509 29.34 -13.12 8.13
C GLU A 509 28.30 -13.43 7.06
N TRP A 510 27.04 -13.66 7.46
CA TRP A 510 25.97 -13.95 6.50
C TRP A 510 25.72 -12.78 5.54
N ILE A 511 25.78 -11.53 6.01
CA ILE A 511 25.61 -10.34 5.16
C ILE A 511 26.61 -10.34 4.00
N PHE A 512 27.88 -10.64 4.25
CA PHE A 512 28.91 -10.65 3.21
C PHE A 512 28.94 -11.97 2.41
N GLU A 513 28.85 -13.12 3.08
CA GLU A 513 29.17 -14.41 2.46
C GLU A 513 27.92 -15.17 1.95
N LYS A 514 26.76 -14.98 2.61
CA LYS A 514 25.51 -15.66 2.25
C LYS A 514 24.61 -14.78 1.38
N TYR A 515 24.42 -13.52 1.79
CA TYR A 515 23.56 -12.56 1.10
C TYR A 515 24.32 -11.74 0.04
N GLY A 516 25.66 -11.76 0.09
CA GLY A 516 26.50 -11.26 -0.98
C GLY A 516 26.61 -9.74 -1.05
N TYR A 517 26.61 -9.03 0.09
CA TYR A 517 26.91 -7.59 0.08
C TYR A 517 28.28 -7.36 -0.57
N ASP A 518 28.31 -6.54 -1.61
CA ASP A 518 29.53 -6.19 -2.34
C ASP A 518 29.66 -4.67 -2.40
N ALA A 519 30.79 -4.13 -1.94
CA ALA A 519 31.02 -2.69 -1.97
C ALA A 519 31.13 -2.13 -3.40
N GLU A 520 31.58 -2.92 -4.38
CA GLU A 520 31.66 -2.46 -5.77
C GLU A 520 30.26 -2.34 -6.42
N LEU A 521 29.29 -3.17 -6.00
CA LEU A 521 27.90 -3.08 -6.46
C LEU A 521 27.06 -2.09 -5.62
N HIS A 522 27.19 -2.14 -4.30
CA HIS A 522 26.25 -1.50 -3.38
C HIS A 522 26.81 -0.21 -2.75
N GLY A 523 28.12 -0.02 -2.78
CA GLY A 523 28.81 1.04 -2.03
C GLY A 523 28.40 2.45 -2.42
N GLU A 524 28.25 2.71 -3.73
CA GLU A 524 27.80 4.01 -4.23
C GLU A 524 26.34 4.29 -3.84
N ILE A 525 25.47 3.29 -4.00
CA ILE A 525 24.05 3.37 -3.62
C ILE A 525 23.92 3.67 -2.12
N ASP A 526 24.62 2.91 -1.26
CA ASP A 526 24.63 3.10 0.19
C ASP A 526 25.19 4.47 0.60
N GLY A 527 26.19 4.97 -0.16
CA GLY A 527 26.83 6.26 0.06
C GLY A 527 25.95 7.46 -0.28
N ASN A 528 25.05 7.30 -1.25
CA ASN A 528 24.15 8.34 -1.75
C ASN A 528 22.87 8.53 -0.91
N ILE A 529 22.60 7.65 0.06
CA ILE A 529 21.43 7.79 0.93
C ILE A 529 21.69 8.85 2.01
N PRO A 530 20.92 9.95 2.02
CA PRO A 530 21.15 11.05 2.97
C PRO A 530 20.95 10.61 4.42
N TYR A 531 21.68 11.27 5.32
CA TYR A 531 21.50 11.12 6.75
C TYR A 531 20.22 11.85 7.21
N SER A 532 19.29 11.11 7.81
CA SER A 532 17.98 11.62 8.22
C SER A 532 17.58 11.07 9.60
N GLY A 533 18.25 11.52 10.66
CA GLY A 533 17.83 11.26 12.05
C GLY A 533 17.64 9.78 12.44
N ARG A 534 16.83 9.55 13.47
CA ARG A 534 16.60 8.23 14.11
C ARG A 534 15.30 7.51 13.69
N GLY A 535 14.37 8.17 13.00
CA GLY A 535 13.10 7.55 12.60
C GLY A 535 13.24 6.58 11.43
N GLY A 536 12.25 5.70 11.25
CA GLY A 536 12.13 4.80 10.10
C GLY A 536 12.34 5.52 8.77
N LYS A 537 13.37 5.13 8.01
CA LYS A 537 13.68 5.73 6.71
C LYS A 537 12.78 5.13 5.64
N SER A 538 12.22 5.98 4.77
CA SER A 538 11.55 5.47 3.57
C SER A 538 12.52 4.74 2.65
N MET A 539 13.77 5.21 2.52
CA MET A 539 14.82 4.55 1.72
C MET A 539 15.95 4.09 2.65
N GLU A 540 16.15 2.77 2.71
CA GLU A 540 17.24 2.16 3.47
C GLU A 540 18.45 1.85 2.59
N ARG A 541 19.60 1.69 3.25
CA ARG A 541 20.81 1.11 2.65
C ARG A 541 20.57 -0.35 2.28
N ILE A 542 21.18 -0.85 1.21
CA ILE A 542 21.19 -2.28 0.87
C ILE A 542 21.82 -3.07 2.03
N GLY A 543 22.89 -2.54 2.63
CA GLY A 543 23.48 -3.13 3.82
C GLY A 543 22.49 -3.25 4.98
N LYS A 544 21.54 -2.32 5.12
CA LYS A 544 20.48 -2.38 6.15
C LYS A 544 19.41 -3.42 5.80
N LYS A 545 19.05 -3.58 4.52
CA LYS A 545 18.20 -4.70 4.06
C LYS A 545 18.80 -6.04 4.49
N TYR A 546 20.09 -6.29 4.24
CA TYR A 546 20.71 -7.57 4.61
C TYR A 546 20.83 -7.77 6.12
N GLN A 547 20.96 -6.70 6.90
CA GLN A 547 20.90 -6.76 8.35
C GLN A 547 19.54 -7.25 8.88
N TRP A 548 18.43 -6.80 8.29
CA TRP A 548 17.09 -7.28 8.64
C TRP A 548 16.88 -8.74 8.25
N ILE A 549 17.28 -9.12 7.04
CA ILE A 549 17.22 -10.51 6.58
C ILE A 549 18.02 -11.43 7.53
N ALA A 550 19.24 -11.03 7.89
CA ALA A 550 20.06 -11.79 8.82
C ALA A 550 19.44 -11.89 10.22
N LEU A 551 18.80 -10.82 10.72
CA LEU A 551 18.10 -10.82 12.00
C LEU A 551 16.94 -11.81 12.03
N TYR A 552 16.05 -11.79 11.05
CA TYR A 552 14.87 -12.65 11.04
C TYR A 552 15.22 -14.13 10.88
N GLU A 553 16.29 -14.44 10.16
CA GLU A 553 16.83 -15.80 10.12
C GLU A 553 17.48 -16.21 11.44
N MET A 554 18.26 -15.31 12.04
CA MET A 554 18.92 -15.58 13.32
C MET A 554 17.88 -15.88 14.42
N LEU A 555 16.84 -15.06 14.51
CA LEU A 555 15.76 -15.24 15.49
C LEU A 555 15.04 -16.58 15.31
N ALA A 556 14.79 -17.00 14.06
CA ALA A 556 14.17 -18.29 13.78
C ALA A 556 15.02 -19.46 14.31
N ARG A 557 16.33 -19.42 14.04
CA ARG A 557 17.27 -20.47 14.48
C ARG A 557 17.45 -20.46 16.00
N VAL A 558 17.50 -19.29 16.63
CA VAL A 558 17.58 -19.15 18.10
C VAL A 558 16.30 -19.69 18.76
N ALA A 559 15.12 -19.33 18.25
CA ALA A 559 13.84 -19.78 18.78
C ALA A 559 13.69 -21.31 18.77
N ASP A 560 14.23 -21.98 17.76
CA ASP A 560 14.17 -23.44 17.61
C ASP A 560 15.18 -24.18 18.50
N ASN A 561 16.36 -23.59 18.74
CA ASN A 561 17.50 -24.30 19.33
C ASN A 561 17.85 -23.88 20.77
N VAL A 562 17.37 -22.71 21.23
CA VAL A 562 17.70 -22.17 22.57
C VAL A 562 16.47 -22.22 23.47
N THR A 563 16.45 -23.22 24.36
CA THR A 563 15.30 -23.50 25.25
C THR A 563 15.22 -22.58 26.48
N ASP A 564 16.29 -21.85 26.80
CA ASP A 564 16.31 -20.93 27.93
C ASP A 564 15.72 -19.58 27.46
N PHE A 565 14.39 -19.50 27.47
CA PHE A 565 13.61 -18.31 27.14
C PHE A 565 12.91 -17.76 28.39
N ASN A 566 12.99 -16.45 28.61
CA ASN A 566 12.43 -15.79 29.80
C ASN A 566 11.74 -14.48 29.45
N GLU A 567 10.41 -14.45 29.59
CA GLU A 567 9.52 -13.33 29.26
C GLU A 567 9.80 -12.05 30.07
N ARG A 568 10.44 -12.15 31.24
CA ARG A 568 10.79 -11.01 32.12
C ARG A 568 12.27 -10.59 32.00
N GLY A 569 13.02 -11.20 31.08
CA GLY A 569 14.45 -10.96 30.86
C GLY A 569 15.36 -11.63 31.90
N TYR A 570 16.64 -11.73 31.56
CA TYR A 570 17.66 -12.52 32.30
C TYR A 570 18.03 -12.04 33.70
N TRP A 571 17.48 -10.90 34.14
CA TRP A 571 17.92 -10.21 35.35
C TRP A 571 17.18 -10.63 36.63
N ARG A 572 16.29 -11.65 36.59
CA ARG A 572 15.59 -12.14 37.79
C ARG A 572 15.59 -13.68 37.87
N GLU A 573 16.17 -14.22 38.94
CA GLU A 573 16.46 -15.65 39.18
C GLU A 573 15.25 -16.56 39.50
N THR A 574 14.02 -16.04 39.57
CA THR A 574 12.91 -16.73 40.28
C THR A 574 11.64 -17.05 39.47
N TYR A 575 11.69 -17.11 38.13
CA TYR A 575 10.47 -17.32 37.32
C TYR A 575 10.44 -18.62 36.53
N GLU A 576 9.22 -19.08 36.27
CA GLU A 576 8.92 -20.25 35.44
C GLU A 576 9.47 -20.03 34.02
N ARG A 577 10.15 -21.04 33.48
CA ARG A 577 10.65 -21.01 32.11
C ARG A 577 9.47 -21.21 31.16
N HIS A 578 9.29 -20.26 30.24
CA HIS A 578 8.27 -20.35 29.19
C HIS A 578 8.91 -20.77 27.87
N SER A 579 8.18 -21.50 27.05
CA SER A 579 8.61 -21.83 25.69
C SER A 579 8.25 -20.68 24.76
N TYR A 580 9.11 -20.38 23.79
CA TYR A 580 8.81 -19.39 22.75
C TYR A 580 7.55 -19.79 21.97
N SER A 581 6.58 -18.87 21.88
CA SER A 581 5.29 -19.13 21.23
C SER A 581 5.10 -18.40 19.90
N GLY A 582 5.80 -17.30 19.65
CA GLY A 582 5.66 -16.50 18.43
C GLY A 582 6.25 -15.09 18.52
N PRO A 583 6.36 -14.36 17.40
CA PRO A 583 7.15 -13.13 17.29
C PRO A 583 6.54 -11.89 17.96
N TRP A 584 5.28 -11.95 18.41
CA TRP A 584 4.69 -10.92 19.28
C TRP A 584 5.48 -10.74 20.58
N ASN A 585 6.25 -11.75 21.00
CA ASN A 585 7.21 -11.67 22.10
C ASN A 585 8.53 -12.30 21.63
N PRO A 586 9.46 -11.53 21.03
CA PRO A 586 9.97 -10.24 21.54
C PRO A 586 9.41 -8.93 20.97
N TYR A 587 8.33 -8.97 20.19
CA TYR A 587 7.83 -7.84 19.37
C TYR A 587 8.78 -7.49 18.21
N VAL A 588 8.81 -8.38 17.21
CA VAL A 588 9.64 -8.22 15.98
C VAL A 588 8.82 -8.16 14.69
N ARG A 589 7.49 -8.11 14.81
CA ARG A 589 6.57 -7.91 13.68
C ARG A 589 6.70 -6.48 13.18
N ASP A 590 6.89 -6.28 11.88
CA ASP A 590 7.19 -4.97 11.28
C ASP A 590 6.08 -4.41 10.39
N ILE A 591 5.07 -5.23 10.06
CA ILE A 591 3.87 -4.83 9.30
C ILE A 591 2.66 -5.64 9.78
N ASP A 592 1.50 -4.99 9.88
CA ASP A 592 0.23 -5.71 10.11
C ASP A 592 -0.45 -6.05 8.77
N PRO A 593 -0.37 -7.28 8.24
CA PRO A 593 -1.02 -7.61 6.96
C PRO A 593 -2.56 -7.63 7.05
N THR A 594 -3.14 -7.51 8.23
CA THR A 594 -4.59 -7.67 8.46
C THR A 594 -5.36 -6.35 8.44
N ILE A 595 -4.68 -5.21 8.25
CA ILE A 595 -5.27 -3.87 8.16
C ILE A 595 -5.01 -3.22 6.79
N LEU A 596 -6.01 -2.60 6.17
CA LEU A 596 -5.88 -1.98 4.83
C LEU A 596 -6.07 -0.46 4.82
N ILE A 597 -6.53 0.13 5.93
CA ILE A 597 -6.58 1.58 6.11
C ILE A 597 -5.18 2.16 6.33
N LYS A 598 -5.00 3.43 5.97
CA LYS A 598 -3.72 4.15 6.10
C LYS A 598 -3.67 5.09 7.31
N ASP A 599 -4.80 5.62 7.71
CA ASP A 599 -4.91 6.50 8.87
C ASP A 599 -6.26 6.21 9.55
N THR A 600 -6.35 6.62 10.80
CA THR A 600 -7.61 6.77 11.53
C THR A 600 -7.90 8.26 11.70
N GLY A 601 -9.13 8.61 12.07
CA GLY A 601 -9.60 9.97 12.22
C GLY A 601 -8.68 10.83 13.09
N ASN A 602 -8.43 12.05 12.63
CA ASN A 602 -7.60 13.02 13.34
C ASN A 602 -8.45 14.19 13.82
N VAL A 603 -8.70 14.24 15.11
CA VAL A 603 -9.56 15.28 15.71
C VAL A 603 -8.76 16.54 15.99
N ASP A 604 -9.17 17.65 15.39
CA ASP A 604 -8.81 18.97 15.89
C ASP A 604 -9.75 19.32 17.05
N GLU A 605 -9.20 19.35 18.28
CA GLU A 605 -9.93 19.63 19.51
C GLU A 605 -10.64 20.99 19.49
N ASP A 606 -10.16 21.93 18.67
CA ASP A 606 -10.71 23.28 18.57
C ASP A 606 -11.86 23.40 17.55
N VAL A 607 -12.13 22.33 16.79
CA VAL A 607 -13.16 22.27 15.75
C VAL A 607 -14.29 21.36 16.21
N PRO A 608 -15.46 21.92 16.59
CA PRO A 608 -16.59 21.09 16.98
C PRO A 608 -17.02 20.18 15.83
N THR A 609 -17.02 18.89 16.11
CA THR A 609 -17.50 17.86 15.20
C THR A 609 -18.99 17.64 15.45
N ASP A 610 -19.80 17.73 14.39
CA ASP A 610 -21.25 17.51 14.45
C ASP A 610 -21.57 16.10 13.91
N PHE A 611 -21.28 15.08 14.73
CA PHE A 611 -21.64 13.70 14.42
C PHE A 611 -22.86 13.26 15.24
N TRP A 612 -23.70 12.38 14.67
CA TRP A 612 -24.87 11.87 15.38
C TRP A 612 -24.54 11.04 16.63
N TRP A 613 -23.30 10.53 16.73
CA TRP A 613 -22.79 9.83 17.90
C TRP A 613 -22.13 10.73 18.95
N THR A 614 -22.02 12.03 18.67
CA THR A 614 -21.53 13.04 19.62
C THR A 614 -22.68 13.99 19.94
N ASN A 615 -23.17 13.99 21.17
CA ASN A 615 -24.16 15.01 21.55
C ASN A 615 -23.46 16.37 21.64
N THR A 616 -23.83 17.30 20.77
CA THR A 616 -23.23 18.63 20.69
C THR A 616 -24.05 19.65 21.48
N GLU A 617 -23.83 19.73 22.80
CA GLU A 617 -24.10 20.97 23.53
C GLU A 617 -22.76 21.68 23.78
N PRO A 618 -22.51 22.86 23.17
CA PRO A 618 -21.30 23.60 23.45
C PRO A 618 -21.35 24.12 24.88
N ILE A 619 -20.23 23.97 25.61
CA ILE A 619 -19.98 24.55 26.93
C ILE A 619 -20.36 26.05 26.97
N ASP A 620 -20.78 26.57 28.13
CA ASP A 620 -21.16 27.98 28.24
C ASP A 620 -19.93 28.90 28.12
N THR A 621 -19.73 29.44 26.92
CA THR A 621 -18.61 30.33 26.62
C THR A 621 -18.81 31.76 27.15
N GLU A 622 -20.02 32.15 27.55
CA GLU A 622 -20.33 33.53 27.99
C GLU A 622 -19.97 33.79 29.46
N LEU A 623 -19.92 32.73 30.30
CA LEU A 623 -19.47 32.84 31.68
C LEU A 623 -18.00 33.24 31.79
N SER A 624 -17.60 33.88 32.89
CA SER A 624 -16.17 34.08 33.17
C SER A 624 -15.48 32.72 33.43
N ASN A 625 -14.16 32.63 33.27
CA ASN A 625 -13.44 31.37 33.49
C ASN A 625 -13.63 30.81 34.91
N SER A 626 -13.63 31.67 35.93
CA SER A 626 -13.85 31.27 37.32
C SER A 626 -15.28 30.81 37.58
N ASP A 627 -16.27 31.51 37.01
CA ASP A 627 -17.69 31.16 37.18
C ASP A 627 -18.02 29.87 36.43
N TRP A 628 -17.44 29.69 35.24
CA TRP A 628 -17.69 28.52 34.39
C TRP A 628 -17.21 27.22 35.04
N ILE A 629 -16.03 27.20 35.68
CA ILE A 629 -15.50 26.01 36.35
C ILE A 629 -16.48 25.47 37.40
N SER A 630 -17.21 26.34 38.11
CA SER A 630 -18.16 25.96 39.16
C SER A 630 -19.62 25.84 38.66
N PHE A 631 -19.87 26.09 37.38
CA PHE A 631 -21.21 26.01 36.81
C PHE A 631 -21.54 24.57 36.42
N GLU A 632 -22.64 24.03 36.92
CA GLU A 632 -23.08 22.65 36.63
C GLU A 632 -24.15 22.58 35.53
N GLY A 633 -24.71 23.73 35.12
CA GLY A 633 -25.86 23.78 34.20
C GLY A 633 -25.54 23.41 32.75
N ASP A 634 -24.26 23.33 32.39
CA ASP A 634 -23.76 22.90 31.08
C ASP A 634 -23.12 21.50 31.11
N ILE A 635 -23.28 20.76 32.21
CA ILE A 635 -22.89 19.34 32.29
C ILE A 635 -23.91 18.52 31.48
N PRO A 636 -23.49 17.78 30.42
CA PRO A 636 -24.41 17.03 29.57
C PRO A 636 -25.19 15.95 30.34
N ASP A 637 -26.39 15.62 29.86
CA ASP A 637 -27.11 14.44 30.36
C ASP A 637 -26.41 13.17 29.88
N ALA A 638 -25.86 12.41 30.83
CA ALA A 638 -25.18 11.15 30.58
C ALA A 638 -26.01 10.17 29.72
N ASN A 639 -27.35 10.15 29.88
CA ASN A 639 -28.22 9.27 29.10
C ASN A 639 -28.18 9.59 27.60
N GLN A 640 -28.03 10.87 27.25
CA GLN A 640 -27.94 11.34 25.87
C GLN A 640 -26.54 11.11 25.27
N ILE A 641 -25.52 10.87 26.11
CA ILE A 641 -24.18 10.50 25.66
C ILE A 641 -24.08 8.99 25.44
N ILE A 642 -24.57 8.19 26.39
CA ILE A 642 -24.43 6.72 26.32
C ILE A 642 -25.43 6.05 25.37
N SER A 643 -26.55 6.71 25.03
CA SER A 643 -27.57 6.21 24.11
C SER A 643 -27.84 7.23 23.03
N VAL A 644 -27.46 6.92 21.79
CA VAL A 644 -27.56 7.82 20.63
C VAL A 644 -28.37 7.16 19.50
N THR A 645 -28.97 7.96 18.62
CA THR A 645 -29.82 7.46 17.53
C THR A 645 -29.24 7.91 16.19
N ASP A 646 -29.11 6.99 15.23
CA ASP A 646 -28.60 7.29 13.89
C ASP A 646 -29.64 7.97 13.00
N GLY A 647 -29.21 8.42 11.81
CA GLY A 647 -30.09 9.06 10.83
C GLY A 647 -31.18 8.16 10.23
N ASN A 648 -31.12 6.84 10.46
CA ASN A 648 -32.13 5.87 10.04
C ASN A 648 -33.13 5.54 11.18
N GLY A 649 -32.94 6.12 12.37
CA GLY A 649 -33.77 5.88 13.54
C GLY A 649 -33.39 4.64 14.35
N SER A 650 -32.19 4.08 14.14
CA SER A 650 -31.68 2.97 14.94
C SER A 650 -31.00 3.49 16.20
N ASP A 651 -31.26 2.85 17.34
CA ASP A 651 -30.63 3.21 18.62
C ASP A 651 -29.33 2.44 18.85
N TRP A 652 -28.34 3.15 19.39
CA TRP A 652 -27.00 2.65 19.67
C TRP A 652 -26.61 2.96 21.12
N LEU A 653 -25.81 2.08 21.72
CA LEU A 653 -25.19 2.27 23.02
C LEU A 653 -23.69 2.48 22.88
N MET A 654 -23.13 3.43 23.61
CA MET A 654 -21.69 3.63 23.73
C MET A 654 -21.12 2.72 24.80
N LEU A 655 -20.26 1.77 24.42
CA LEU A 655 -19.59 0.85 25.35
C LEU A 655 -18.33 1.46 25.96
N GLU A 656 -17.59 2.23 25.16
CA GLU A 656 -16.43 3.00 25.60
C GLU A 656 -16.30 4.24 24.71
N GLY A 657 -15.90 5.37 25.27
CA GLY A 657 -15.75 6.60 24.51
C GLY A 657 -15.11 7.75 25.26
N TYR A 658 -14.60 8.71 24.50
CA TYR A 658 -13.85 9.86 25.03
C TYR A 658 -14.42 11.19 24.52
N PRO A 659 -15.68 11.53 24.86
CA PRO A 659 -16.28 12.77 24.38
C PRO A 659 -15.61 13.99 25.02
N GLU A 660 -15.51 15.04 24.22
CA GLU A 660 -14.82 16.28 24.58
C GLU A 660 -15.56 17.48 24.00
N TRP A 661 -15.64 18.54 24.78
CA TRP A 661 -16.24 19.82 24.41
C TRP A 661 -15.26 20.94 24.77
N ALA A 662 -14.91 21.78 23.80
CA ALA A 662 -13.97 22.88 23.99
C ALA A 662 -14.52 24.19 23.42
N GLU A 663 -14.07 25.30 24.00
CA GLU A 663 -14.35 26.64 23.50
C GLU A 663 -13.66 26.82 22.14
N LYS A 664 -14.43 27.29 21.15
CA LYS A 664 -13.89 27.50 19.79
C LYS A 664 -12.75 28.51 19.81
N ARG A 665 -11.59 28.11 19.27
CA ARG A 665 -10.47 29.02 19.10
C ARG A 665 -10.82 30.14 18.11
N LYS A 666 -10.46 31.38 18.45
CA LYS A 666 -10.59 32.50 17.52
C LYS A 666 -9.53 32.40 16.43
N LEU A 667 -9.93 32.77 15.20
CA LEU A 667 -9.04 32.72 14.04
C LEU A 667 -7.81 33.63 14.27
N GLY A 668 -6.61 33.06 14.19
CA GLY A 668 -5.34 33.77 14.35
C GLY A 668 -4.74 33.74 15.76
N GLU A 669 -5.40 33.11 16.74
CA GLU A 669 -4.82 32.87 18.07
C GLU A 669 -4.06 31.52 18.10
N GLU A 670 -2.95 31.47 18.83
CA GLU A 670 -2.22 30.23 19.13
C GLU A 670 -2.86 29.48 20.31
N LYS A 671 -2.84 28.14 20.27
CA LYS A 671 -3.62 27.26 21.18
C LYS A 671 -3.42 27.54 22.68
N TYR A 672 -2.21 27.91 23.09
CA TYR A 672 -1.85 28.08 24.50
C TYR A 672 -1.66 29.54 24.93
N ASP A 673 -1.83 30.50 24.02
CA ASP A 673 -1.57 31.92 24.31
C ASP A 673 -2.67 32.55 25.17
N ASN A 674 -3.91 32.10 25.01
CA ASN A 674 -5.06 32.57 25.77
C ASN A 674 -5.70 31.43 26.59
N PRO A 675 -6.26 31.73 27.77
CA PRO A 675 -7.09 30.78 28.49
C PRO A 675 -8.30 30.37 27.64
N HIS A 676 -8.55 29.07 27.52
CA HIS A 676 -9.73 28.50 26.86
C HIS A 676 -10.37 27.42 27.72
N LYS A 677 -11.69 27.32 27.66
CA LYS A 677 -12.47 26.33 28.43
C LYS A 677 -12.51 24.98 27.70
N ARG A 678 -12.37 23.90 28.46
CA ARG A 678 -12.41 22.52 27.97
C ARG A 678 -13.09 21.61 28.99
N MET A 679 -14.00 20.77 28.54
CA MET A 679 -14.60 19.71 29.31
C MET A 679 -14.37 18.38 28.58
N TRP A 680 -13.84 17.38 29.26
CA TRP A 680 -13.60 16.07 28.69
C TRP A 680 -14.18 15.00 29.61
N TRP A 681 -14.75 13.96 29.03
CA TRP A 681 -15.20 12.77 29.77
C TRP A 681 -14.49 11.51 29.25
N GLN A 682 -14.32 10.56 30.14
CA GLN A 682 -14.03 9.16 29.87
C GLN A 682 -15.28 8.36 30.24
N VAL A 683 -15.85 7.68 29.25
CA VAL A 683 -16.99 6.79 29.41
C VAL A 683 -16.48 5.37 29.21
N ARG A 684 -16.66 4.51 30.21
CA ARG A 684 -16.35 3.08 30.13
C ARG A 684 -17.51 2.27 30.66
N SER A 685 -17.71 1.08 30.10
CA SER A 685 -18.76 0.19 30.57
C SER A 685 -18.25 -1.19 30.95
N TYR A 686 -19.00 -1.83 31.84
CA TYR A 686 -18.68 -3.09 32.47
C TYR A 686 -19.89 -4.00 32.48
N LEU A 687 -19.65 -5.28 32.24
CA LEU A 687 -20.66 -6.32 32.42
C LEU A 687 -20.52 -6.91 33.82
N VAL A 688 -21.63 -6.91 34.54
CA VAL A 688 -21.77 -7.48 35.89
C VAL A 688 -22.81 -8.58 35.84
N LYS A 689 -22.62 -9.65 36.60
CA LYS A 689 -23.65 -10.69 36.73
C LYS A 689 -24.91 -10.09 37.34
N GLU A 690 -26.08 -10.50 36.84
CA GLU A 690 -27.36 -10.00 37.35
C GLU A 690 -27.56 -10.26 38.85
N GLU A 691 -26.99 -11.35 39.37
CA GLU A 691 -27.02 -11.68 40.80
C GLU A 691 -26.14 -10.78 41.68
N ASP A 692 -25.07 -10.23 41.12
CA ASP A 692 -24.10 -9.37 41.83
C ASP A 692 -24.41 -7.87 41.66
N TYR A 693 -25.30 -7.52 40.72
CA TYR A 693 -25.58 -6.14 40.31
C TYR A 693 -25.99 -5.22 41.47
N GLU A 694 -26.94 -5.64 42.31
CA GLU A 694 -27.42 -4.81 43.42
C GLU A 694 -26.27 -4.50 44.40
N GLY A 695 -25.48 -5.51 44.76
CA GLY A 695 -24.32 -5.33 45.63
C GLY A 695 -23.23 -4.47 45.00
N PHE A 696 -22.96 -4.66 43.71
CA PHE A 696 -22.01 -3.85 42.96
C PHE A 696 -22.46 -2.39 42.91
N PHE A 697 -23.73 -2.13 42.62
CA PHE A 697 -24.30 -0.80 42.54
C PHE A 697 -24.21 -0.07 43.89
N GLU A 698 -24.60 -0.72 44.99
CA GLU A 698 -24.46 -0.17 46.35
C GLU A 698 -23.01 0.16 46.71
N TRP A 699 -22.08 -0.72 46.32
CA TRP A 699 -20.66 -0.49 46.55
C TRP A 699 -20.13 0.71 45.74
N THR A 700 -20.46 0.78 44.44
CA THR A 700 -20.01 1.85 43.54
C THR A 700 -20.46 3.25 43.96
N ASN A 701 -21.64 3.39 44.57
CA ASN A 701 -22.15 4.67 45.10
C ASN A 701 -21.28 5.27 46.21
N ASN A 702 -20.38 4.48 46.80
CA ASN A 702 -19.47 4.91 47.86
C ASN A 702 -18.00 4.96 47.40
N GLN A 703 -17.74 4.81 46.09
CA GLN A 703 -16.39 4.82 45.55
C GLN A 703 -16.04 6.14 44.85
N ASN A 704 -14.75 6.47 44.85
CA ASN A 704 -14.15 7.49 44.00
C ASN A 704 -13.38 6.80 42.86
N PHE A 705 -13.79 7.06 41.62
CA PHE A 705 -13.23 6.43 40.41
C PHE A 705 -11.94 7.07 39.88
N TRP A 706 -11.49 8.21 40.43
CA TRP A 706 -10.27 8.91 40.00
C TRP A 706 -8.97 8.12 40.23
N GLY A 707 -8.99 7.06 41.04
CA GLY A 707 -7.80 6.26 41.34
C GLY A 707 -7.38 5.26 40.26
N ASN A 708 -8.06 5.21 39.10
CA ASN A 708 -7.76 4.30 37.98
C ASN A 708 -7.58 2.83 38.42
N TRP A 709 -8.42 2.38 39.35
CA TRP A 709 -8.42 1.02 39.92
C TRP A 709 -9.49 0.11 39.29
N MET A 710 -10.45 0.66 38.57
CA MET A 710 -11.38 -0.15 37.76
C MET A 710 -10.61 -0.86 36.64
N PRO A 711 -10.96 -2.11 36.30
CA PRO A 711 -10.35 -2.84 35.19
C PRO A 711 -10.44 -2.05 33.87
N LYS A 712 -9.43 -2.17 33.00
CA LYS A 712 -9.43 -1.57 31.67
C LYS A 712 -8.67 -2.45 30.70
N SER A 713 -9.05 -2.42 29.42
CA SER A 713 -8.20 -3.01 28.39
C SER A 713 -6.87 -2.24 28.33
N SER A 714 -5.79 -2.98 28.13
CA SER A 714 -4.49 -2.40 27.77
C SER A 714 -4.43 -2.20 26.26
N ASP A 715 -3.77 -1.14 25.81
CA ASP A 715 -3.41 -1.00 24.40
C ASP A 715 -2.45 -2.13 24.01
N ARG A 716 -2.72 -2.77 22.87
CA ARG A 716 -1.88 -3.85 22.34
C ARG A 716 -1.25 -3.40 21.04
N TYR A 717 0.08 -3.31 21.06
CA TYR A 717 0.90 -2.95 19.91
C TYR A 717 1.54 -4.18 19.27
N GLU A 718 1.62 -5.30 19.98
CA GLU A 718 2.24 -6.55 19.53
C GLU A 718 1.33 -7.43 18.67
N MET A 719 0.04 -7.07 18.59
CA MET A 719 -1.02 -7.84 17.97
C MET A 719 -1.48 -7.22 16.65
N PHE A 720 -1.78 -8.07 15.67
CA PHE A 720 -2.42 -7.63 14.44
C PHE A 720 -3.92 -7.35 14.67
N ASN A 721 -4.46 -6.39 13.91
CA ASN A 721 -5.83 -5.90 14.01
C ASN A 721 -6.90 -7.01 13.99
N ARG A 722 -6.74 -8.00 13.11
CA ARG A 722 -7.69 -9.11 12.95
C ARG A 722 -7.22 -10.42 13.57
N GLU A 723 -6.24 -10.37 14.48
CA GLU A 723 -5.83 -11.52 15.31
C GLU A 723 -6.64 -11.66 16.60
N TYR A 724 -7.43 -10.64 16.96
CA TYR A 724 -8.30 -10.68 18.13
C TYR A 724 -9.27 -11.86 18.07
N TYR A 725 -9.59 -12.42 19.25
CA TYR A 725 -10.55 -13.51 19.48
C TYR A 725 -10.08 -14.93 19.15
N TRP A 726 -9.13 -15.13 18.23
CA TRP A 726 -8.78 -16.49 17.76
C TRP A 726 -7.30 -16.85 17.84
N SER A 727 -6.41 -15.89 17.62
CA SER A 727 -4.99 -16.17 17.38
C SER A 727 -4.25 -16.64 18.64
N PRO A 728 -3.12 -17.34 18.49
CA PRO A 728 -2.21 -17.62 19.59
C PRO A 728 -1.70 -16.35 20.28
N ALA A 729 -1.46 -15.27 19.52
CA ALA A 729 -1.07 -13.97 20.08
C ALA A 729 -2.15 -13.42 21.02
N TYR A 730 -3.43 -13.46 20.61
CA TYR A 730 -4.54 -13.03 21.47
C TYR A 730 -4.57 -13.85 22.76
N LYS A 731 -4.53 -15.18 22.66
CA LYS A 731 -4.52 -16.10 23.81
C LYS A 731 -3.34 -15.84 24.75
N PHE A 732 -2.17 -15.52 24.20
CA PHE A 732 -0.98 -15.18 24.97
C PHE A 732 -1.21 -13.95 25.85
N PHE A 733 -1.84 -12.90 25.32
CA PHE A 733 -2.15 -11.68 26.07
C PHE A 733 -3.40 -11.76 26.97
N LYS A 734 -4.15 -12.87 26.96
CA LYS A 734 -5.28 -13.11 27.89
C LYS A 734 -4.85 -13.55 29.30
N GLN A 735 -3.55 -13.73 29.54
CA GLN A 735 -3.03 -14.13 30.86
C GLN A 735 -3.13 -12.98 31.87
N GLU A 736 -3.24 -13.32 33.16
CA GLU A 736 -3.31 -12.38 34.30
C GLU A 736 -2.17 -11.35 34.27
N TYR A 737 -0.95 -11.78 33.95
CA TYR A 737 0.22 -10.90 33.87
C TYR A 737 0.02 -9.73 32.90
N TYR A 738 -0.73 -9.95 31.82
CA TYR A 738 -1.02 -8.95 30.82
C TYR A 738 -2.33 -8.20 31.12
N GLY A 739 -3.08 -8.56 32.17
CA GLY A 739 -4.38 -7.97 32.47
C GLY A 739 -5.44 -8.29 31.42
N GLY A 740 -5.33 -9.44 30.76
CA GLY A 740 -6.24 -9.85 29.69
C GLY A 740 -7.30 -10.85 30.13
N GLU A 741 -7.52 -11.05 31.42
CA GLU A 741 -8.53 -12.01 31.91
C GLU A 741 -9.93 -11.62 31.42
N LEU A 742 -10.83 -12.62 31.32
CA LEU A 742 -12.20 -12.33 30.90
C LEU A 742 -12.98 -11.62 32.00
N TRP A 743 -12.90 -12.17 33.22
CA TRP A 743 -13.41 -11.56 34.44
C TRP A 743 -12.23 -10.97 35.18
N SER A 744 -12.41 -9.75 35.68
CA SER A 744 -11.40 -9.05 36.45
C SER A 744 -12.04 -8.51 37.72
N THR A 745 -11.33 -8.60 38.82
CA THR A 745 -11.79 -8.09 40.10
C THR A 745 -11.75 -6.56 40.10
N ALA A 746 -12.91 -5.93 40.22
CA ALA A 746 -13.02 -4.52 40.59
C ALA A 746 -12.69 -4.39 42.08
N TYR A 747 -11.57 -3.73 42.39
CA TYR A 747 -11.08 -3.61 43.77
C TYR A 747 -10.48 -2.22 44.02
N ASN A 748 -10.96 -1.54 45.07
CA ASN A 748 -10.37 -0.30 45.56
C ASN A 748 -9.59 -0.55 46.86
N GLY A 749 -8.25 -0.54 46.76
CA GLY A 749 -7.36 -0.77 47.90
C GLY A 749 -7.42 0.30 49.00
N HIS A 750 -8.02 1.48 48.74
CA HIS A 750 -8.09 2.58 49.69
C HIS A 750 -9.30 2.49 50.63
N THR A 751 -10.44 2.02 50.12
CA THR A 751 -11.69 1.94 50.89
C THR A 751 -11.82 0.61 51.63
N GLY A 752 -11.20 -0.45 51.12
CA GLY A 752 -11.28 -1.79 51.68
C GLY A 752 -12.69 -2.38 51.59
N GLY A 753 -12.85 -3.47 50.82
CA GLY A 753 -14.11 -4.20 50.67
C GLY A 753 -14.71 -4.14 49.26
N GLY A 754 -15.51 -5.16 48.93
CA GLY A 754 -16.18 -5.36 47.64
C GLY A 754 -15.25 -5.86 46.54
N GLU A 755 -14.99 -7.17 46.49
CA GLU A 755 -14.39 -7.82 45.32
C GLU A 755 -15.53 -8.25 44.40
N PHE A 756 -15.80 -7.44 43.38
CA PHE A 756 -16.80 -7.79 42.36
C PHE A 756 -16.10 -8.16 41.07
N GLU A 757 -16.54 -9.27 40.48
CA GLU A 757 -16.06 -9.67 39.17
C GLU A 757 -16.81 -8.89 38.09
N VAL A 758 -16.06 -8.21 37.23
CA VAL A 758 -16.60 -7.46 36.10
C VAL A 758 -15.90 -7.86 34.81
N MET A 759 -16.58 -7.74 33.67
CA MET A 759 -15.95 -7.86 32.35
C MET A 759 -15.88 -6.49 31.68
N VAL A 760 -14.73 -6.14 31.13
CA VAL A 760 -14.61 -4.98 30.24
C VAL A 760 -15.37 -5.23 28.94
N THR A 761 -16.01 -4.19 28.41
CA THR A 761 -16.82 -4.29 27.17
C THR A 761 -16.02 -4.01 25.91
N ALA A 762 -14.86 -3.39 26.03
CA ALA A 762 -14.04 -2.98 24.90
C ALA A 762 -12.59 -3.45 25.05
N ASP A 763 -11.99 -3.86 23.94
CA ASP A 763 -10.57 -4.06 23.75
C ASP A 763 -10.01 -2.88 22.91
N SER A 764 -8.76 -2.50 23.14
CA SER A 764 -8.08 -1.44 22.36
C SER A 764 -7.02 -2.03 21.43
N TYR A 765 -7.03 -1.57 20.17
CA TYR A 765 -5.99 -1.83 19.17
C TYR A 765 -5.24 -0.53 18.88
N MET A 766 -3.91 -0.60 18.97
CA MET A 766 -3.02 0.52 18.68
C MET A 766 -1.83 0.01 17.87
N TRP A 767 -1.59 0.58 16.69
CA TRP A 767 -0.49 0.20 15.82
C TRP A 767 0.40 1.41 15.51
N GLU A 768 1.45 1.56 16.31
CA GLU A 768 2.43 2.65 16.22
C GLU A 768 3.76 2.22 15.58
N GLU A 769 3.85 1.00 15.06
CA GLU A 769 5.09 0.38 14.54
C GLU A 769 5.81 1.28 13.53
N GLU A 770 6.99 1.81 13.87
CA GLU A 770 7.69 2.80 13.05
C GLU A 770 8.16 2.24 11.71
N PHE A 771 8.33 0.92 11.61
CA PHE A 771 8.77 0.24 10.39
C PHE A 771 7.63 -0.13 9.44
N ASP A 772 6.36 0.04 9.84
CA ASP A 772 5.20 -0.07 8.96
C ASP A 772 4.92 1.30 8.31
N HIS A 773 5.37 1.44 7.06
CA HIS A 773 5.21 2.65 6.25
C HIS A 773 3.90 2.67 5.45
N SER A 774 3.04 1.65 5.59
CA SER A 774 1.73 1.65 4.94
C SER A 774 0.73 2.60 5.61
N LYS A 775 1.00 2.97 6.87
CA LYS A 775 0.23 3.93 7.65
C LYS A 775 0.83 5.33 7.58
N GLU A 776 -0.01 6.34 7.67
CA GLU A 776 0.37 7.76 7.74
C GLU A 776 0.66 8.20 9.18
N LYS A 777 -0.07 7.63 10.16
CA LYS A 777 0.07 7.87 11.61
C LYS A 777 -0.31 6.61 12.40
N THR A 778 -0.16 6.66 13.72
CA THR A 778 -0.62 5.60 14.63
C THR A 778 -2.10 5.30 14.38
N LEU A 779 -2.40 4.03 14.11
CA LEU A 779 -3.77 3.57 13.93
C LEU A 779 -4.34 3.17 15.29
N ASN A 780 -5.49 3.74 15.66
CA ASN A 780 -6.15 3.43 16.92
C ASN A 780 -7.61 3.01 16.68
N MET A 781 -8.06 1.98 17.37
CA MET A 781 -9.44 1.49 17.23
C MET A 781 -9.89 0.73 18.47
N LEU A 782 -11.12 1.01 18.89
CA LEU A 782 -11.83 0.20 19.88
C LEU A 782 -12.53 -0.99 19.22
N LYS A 783 -12.61 -2.08 19.96
CA LYS A 783 -13.20 -3.35 19.54
C LYS A 783 -14.10 -3.89 20.66
N PRO A 784 -15.18 -4.63 20.37
CA PRO A 784 -15.93 -5.32 21.41
C PRO A 784 -15.05 -6.36 22.09
N SER A 785 -15.24 -6.58 23.39
CA SER A 785 -14.52 -7.65 24.09
C SER A 785 -14.91 -9.03 23.54
N GLN A 786 -14.03 -10.02 23.72
CA GLN A 786 -14.26 -11.39 23.23
C GLN A 786 -15.64 -11.96 23.61
N HIS A 787 -16.09 -11.71 24.83
CA HIS A 787 -17.38 -12.21 25.29
C HIS A 787 -18.54 -11.64 24.48
N ILE A 788 -18.50 -10.33 24.17
CA ILE A 788 -19.49 -9.68 23.32
C ILE A 788 -19.39 -10.23 21.89
N PHE A 789 -18.17 -10.32 21.35
CA PHE A 789 -17.93 -10.82 19.99
C PHE A 789 -18.53 -12.22 19.76
N GLU A 790 -18.20 -13.17 20.64
CA GLU A 790 -18.63 -14.56 20.51
C GLU A 790 -20.13 -14.75 20.79
N ASN A 791 -20.66 -14.10 21.83
CA ASN A 791 -22.02 -14.37 22.30
C ASN A 791 -23.09 -13.55 21.57
N MET A 792 -22.75 -12.38 21.01
CA MET A 792 -23.60 -11.71 20.01
C MET A 792 -23.48 -12.34 18.62
N ARG A 793 -22.53 -13.27 18.41
CA ARG A 793 -22.26 -13.93 17.13
C ARG A 793 -22.00 -12.92 16.01
N ILE A 794 -21.20 -11.91 16.33
CA ILE A 794 -20.80 -10.87 15.38
C ILE A 794 -19.50 -11.27 14.69
N GLU A 795 -19.33 -10.81 13.46
CA GLU A 795 -18.17 -11.10 12.63
C GLU A 795 -17.53 -9.80 12.15
N TYR A 796 -16.27 -9.86 11.74
CA TYR A 796 -15.64 -8.71 11.09
C TYR A 796 -16.30 -8.39 9.76
N SER A 797 -16.55 -7.11 9.49
CA SER A 797 -16.93 -6.66 8.15
C SER A 797 -15.71 -6.59 7.22
N GLN A 798 -15.94 -6.28 5.94
CA GLN A 798 -14.86 -5.98 4.99
C GLN A 798 -14.13 -4.67 5.32
N ARG A 799 -14.82 -3.73 5.97
CA ARG A 799 -14.23 -2.48 6.49
C ARG A 799 -13.59 -2.76 7.85
N ASP A 800 -12.46 -2.10 8.10
CA ASP A 800 -11.79 -2.19 9.39
C ASP A 800 -12.58 -1.38 10.43
N GLY A 801 -12.72 -1.89 11.65
CA GLY A 801 -13.50 -1.23 12.71
C GLY A 801 -15.01 -1.35 12.64
N GLU A 802 -15.53 -2.12 11.69
CA GLU A 802 -16.95 -2.48 11.63
C GLU A 802 -17.16 -3.98 11.90
N PHE A 803 -18.17 -4.28 12.68
CA PHE A 803 -18.61 -5.64 13.02
C PHE A 803 -20.07 -5.82 12.62
N ILE A 804 -20.36 -6.96 12.02
CA ILE A 804 -21.65 -7.28 11.40
C ILE A 804 -22.31 -8.50 12.04
N ASN A 805 -23.63 -8.57 12.00
CA ASN A 805 -24.39 -9.76 12.36
C ASN A 805 -24.48 -10.76 11.18
N ASP A 806 -25.18 -11.88 11.40
CA ASP A 806 -25.43 -12.94 10.42
C ASP A 806 -26.21 -12.49 9.16
N LYS A 807 -26.87 -11.33 9.22
CA LYS A 807 -27.56 -10.69 8.09
C LYS A 807 -26.66 -9.72 7.31
N GLY A 808 -25.43 -9.49 7.76
CA GLY A 808 -24.50 -8.53 7.18
C GLY A 808 -24.82 -7.07 7.54
N GLU A 809 -25.63 -6.83 8.56
CA GLU A 809 -25.91 -5.48 9.06
C GLU A 809 -24.81 -5.06 10.05
N VAL A 810 -24.39 -3.79 10.05
CA VAL A 810 -23.43 -3.29 11.04
C VAL A 810 -24.13 -3.16 12.40
N VAL A 811 -23.53 -3.78 13.41
CA VAL A 811 -24.09 -3.88 14.77
C VAL A 811 -23.13 -3.41 15.84
N CYS A 812 -21.84 -3.31 15.55
CA CYS A 812 -20.86 -2.66 16.41
C CYS A 812 -19.78 -2.01 15.56
N PHE A 813 -19.34 -0.80 15.89
CA PHE A 813 -18.25 -0.14 15.16
C PHE A 813 -17.61 1.00 15.96
N ASP A 814 -16.39 1.38 15.56
CA ASP A 814 -15.70 2.59 16.00
C ASP A 814 -15.70 3.65 14.88
N PRO A 815 -16.42 4.78 15.02
CA PRO A 815 -16.50 5.79 13.98
C PRO A 815 -15.17 6.48 13.73
N SER A 816 -14.26 6.54 14.72
CA SER A 816 -12.96 7.18 14.55
C SER A 816 -12.12 6.53 13.47
N VAL A 817 -12.43 5.31 13.04
CA VAL A 817 -11.69 4.62 11.99
C VAL A 817 -11.84 5.27 10.62
N TYR A 818 -12.97 5.93 10.35
CA TYR A 818 -13.28 6.54 9.04
C TYR A 818 -13.73 7.99 9.09
N PHE A 819 -13.90 8.56 10.27
CA PHE A 819 -14.31 9.93 10.49
C PHE A 819 -13.34 10.60 11.44
N ASP A 820 -13.05 11.89 11.25
CA ASP A 820 -12.24 12.71 12.16
C ASP A 820 -12.98 12.92 13.49
N SER A 821 -13.09 11.86 14.28
CA SER A 821 -13.83 11.76 15.53
C SER A 821 -12.97 11.10 16.60
N LYS A 822 -13.25 11.41 17.87
CA LYS A 822 -12.62 10.69 18.99
C LYS A 822 -13.10 9.24 18.97
N GLN A 823 -12.40 8.37 19.69
CA GLN A 823 -12.75 6.95 19.71
C GLN A 823 -14.06 6.73 20.48
N PHE A 824 -14.99 6.00 19.86
CA PHE A 824 -16.26 5.62 20.45
C PHE A 824 -16.63 4.20 20.01
N LEU A 825 -16.70 3.23 20.92
CA LEU A 825 -17.22 1.92 20.57
C LEU A 825 -18.75 1.93 20.69
N LEU A 826 -19.45 1.90 19.56
CA LEU A 826 -20.91 1.89 19.50
C LEU A 826 -21.41 0.48 19.22
N VAL A 827 -22.54 0.09 19.84
CA VAL A 827 -23.23 -1.19 19.60
C VAL A 827 -24.74 -0.99 19.45
N ARG A 828 -25.39 -1.75 18.56
CA ARG A 828 -26.85 -1.69 18.38
C ARG A 828 -27.57 -2.08 19.67
N LYS A 829 -28.45 -1.20 20.11
CA LYS A 829 -29.08 -1.28 21.43
C LYS A 829 -29.98 -2.51 21.59
N ASP A 830 -30.83 -2.79 20.60
CA ASP A 830 -31.79 -3.89 20.63
C ASP A 830 -31.11 -5.27 20.68
N GLU A 831 -30.09 -5.46 19.84
CA GLU A 831 -29.28 -6.68 19.83
C GLU A 831 -28.48 -6.83 21.13
N PHE A 832 -27.83 -5.75 21.59
CA PHE A 832 -27.04 -5.78 22.83
C PHE A 832 -27.90 -6.08 24.06
N LEU A 833 -29.09 -5.48 24.18
CA LEU A 833 -30.01 -5.76 25.28
C LEU A 833 -30.54 -7.21 25.26
N SER A 834 -30.72 -7.78 24.06
CA SER A 834 -31.09 -9.19 23.91
C SER A 834 -29.98 -10.11 24.43
N TYR A 835 -28.73 -9.81 24.06
CA TYR A 835 -27.54 -10.49 24.58
C TYR A 835 -27.43 -10.40 26.11
N LEU A 836 -27.55 -9.20 26.71
CA LEU A 836 -27.50 -9.04 28.16
C LEU A 836 -28.54 -9.90 28.88
N LYS A 837 -29.76 -9.95 28.34
CA LYS A 837 -30.86 -10.74 28.90
C LYS A 837 -30.61 -12.24 28.79
N GLU A 838 -30.10 -12.71 27.66
CA GLU A 838 -29.78 -14.13 27.44
C GLU A 838 -28.70 -14.62 28.42
N HIS A 839 -27.69 -13.78 28.66
CA HIS A 839 -26.53 -14.14 29.49
C HIS A 839 -26.67 -13.74 30.97
N LYS A 840 -27.82 -13.18 31.38
CA LYS A 840 -28.07 -12.68 32.75
C LYS A 840 -27.01 -11.69 33.21
N LEU A 841 -26.71 -10.73 32.35
CA LEU A 841 -25.74 -9.67 32.61
C LEU A 841 -26.45 -8.32 32.73
N LYS A 842 -25.83 -7.41 33.49
CA LYS A 842 -26.18 -6.00 33.58
C LYS A 842 -25.02 -5.17 33.05
N LEU A 843 -25.34 -4.11 32.33
CA LEU A 843 -24.37 -3.13 31.87
C LEU A 843 -24.32 -1.97 32.86
N VAL A 844 -23.12 -1.59 33.28
CA VAL A 844 -22.87 -0.42 34.15
C VAL A 844 -21.84 0.47 33.49
N TRP A 845 -22.07 1.77 33.49
CA TRP A 845 -21.11 2.76 33.02
C TRP A 845 -20.45 3.48 34.18
N THR A 846 -19.15 3.75 34.04
CA THR A 846 -18.44 4.75 34.84
C THR A 846 -18.14 5.94 33.95
N ILE A 847 -18.46 7.14 34.43
CA ILE A 847 -18.18 8.40 33.74
C ILE A 847 -17.27 9.21 34.66
N ILE A 848 -16.09 9.55 34.15
CA ILE A 848 -15.12 10.41 34.83
C ILE A 848 -14.88 11.60 33.90
N GLY A 849 -14.81 12.81 34.43
CA GLY A 849 -14.52 13.97 33.59
C GLY A 849 -14.10 15.17 34.40
N GLU A 850 -13.59 16.17 33.69
CA GLU A 850 -13.11 17.41 34.30
C GLU A 850 -13.54 18.62 33.48
N LYS A 851 -13.81 19.73 34.17
CA LYS A 851 -13.91 21.07 33.58
C LYS A 851 -12.61 21.82 33.84
N GLN A 852 -11.96 22.25 32.77
CA GLN A 852 -10.62 22.84 32.81
C GLN A 852 -10.59 24.17 32.06
N VAL A 853 -9.77 25.10 32.54
CA VAL A 853 -9.35 26.29 31.81
C VAL A 853 -7.85 26.15 31.52
N ILE A 854 -7.48 26.07 30.25
CA ILE A 854 -6.13 25.72 29.79
C ILE A 854 -5.53 26.92 29.04
N GLY A 855 -4.22 27.16 29.18
CA GLY A 855 -3.52 28.23 28.46
C GLY A 855 -3.48 29.59 29.17
N GLY A 856 -2.77 30.55 28.56
CA GLY A 856 -2.54 31.90 29.12
C GLY A 856 -1.27 32.02 29.98
N SER A 857 -0.78 33.26 30.13
CA SER A 857 0.28 33.59 31.11
C SER A 857 -0.28 33.50 32.52
N LEU A 858 -0.05 32.38 33.20
CA LEU A 858 -0.20 32.25 34.64
C LEU A 858 0.89 33.09 35.33
N SER A 859 0.81 34.42 35.27
CA SER A 859 1.51 35.25 36.25
C SER A 859 1.04 34.82 37.64
N ARG A 860 1.98 34.42 38.50
CA ARG A 860 1.78 33.95 39.89
C ARG A 860 1.18 35.00 40.84
N THR A 861 0.41 35.96 40.32
CA THR A 861 -0.14 37.11 41.05
C THR A 861 -1.67 37.11 41.16
N ASN A 862 -2.38 36.16 40.57
CA ASN A 862 -3.82 36.00 40.81
C ASN A 862 -4.05 34.89 41.84
N GLU A 863 -4.55 35.29 43.00
CA GLU A 863 -5.06 34.44 44.09
C GLU A 863 -6.38 33.74 43.71
N ASP A 864 -6.52 33.22 42.49
CA ASP A 864 -7.69 32.45 42.11
C ASP A 864 -7.46 30.98 42.49
N GLU A 865 -7.83 30.62 43.72
CA GLU A 865 -7.97 29.22 44.14
C GLU A 865 -9.09 28.57 43.30
N TYR A 866 -8.73 27.97 42.17
CA TYR A 866 -9.61 27.05 41.46
C TYR A 866 -9.84 25.81 42.34
N ARG A 867 -11.01 25.71 42.95
CA ARG A 867 -11.45 24.45 43.58
C ARG A 867 -11.84 23.49 42.46
N LEU A 868 -11.08 22.41 42.32
CA LEU A 868 -11.51 21.23 41.57
C LEU A 868 -12.82 20.74 42.20
N MET A 869 -13.87 20.60 41.41
CA MET A 869 -15.03 19.78 41.79
C MET A 869 -14.60 18.32 41.67
N GLU A 870 -14.77 17.55 42.75
CA GLU A 870 -14.58 16.09 42.78
C GLU A 870 -15.80 15.35 42.26
#